data_AF-A0A7W0UXY6-F1
#
_entry.id   AF-A0A7W0UXY6-F1
#
_cell.length_a   1.000
_cell.length_b   1.000
_cell.length_c   1.000
_cell.angle_alpha   90.00
_cell.angle_beta   90.00
_cell.angle_gamma   90.00
#
_symmetry.space_group_name_H-M   'P 1'
#
loop_
_entity.id
_entity.type
_entity.pdbx_description
1 polymer ?
#
loop_
_entity_poly.entity_id
_entity_poly.type
_entity_poly.pdbx_seq_one_letter_code
_entity_poly.pdbx_strand_id
1 'polypeptide(L)'
;MRSKKVYKPEIDPRKRDRRRGEQGSATVICVLILGLLSIFVAVALSRTTTEAIIMGNDAAESRSFYASQASLETMTRSFNKVFDVRLNPSPQDLTNIQTNTPTMPGFTFNQQITQTGTAETTVLAGGPFEGLNALRDPWRLTTTATGPTGVQVQLARTYFNYRVPIFQFGIFYDDNLEFTVGPGLRFGGRVHTNGNLFVGSWGGIYFNSRVSASREIVSDVLRNGQGTTGYDEVYVKNGTNAYVKIGRGRGSATDGPDFNTSDADMPDGSRNTNWNTIKAEFDNNLLDSAKPLQLPLKISNASNIEIIKRGRNANDYEVTTQGRAVDDQIIGSSRYANQPGIRITLADSQAELPSGTGGIRLDGAGDGLGGASGSRGSSGNGSRGYQPKAMTDYQATRFNAYRLYTGASYTDRSMPAARQTWIKVEIVKINAATLLVETQDATEDFLSLGLTEQAPPRVGNLFEPDDDYYDDGIDSRSIIKMQRYTVSNISAPPIKANDSGQPAYTPGPDSKPVYTFVDLDPNPAVYNGYSCVTNDNYLIPGEANFHGIEAEINDEDENSNGDDLKIVPFPIEMFDGREGISRFDLYGNYLTTNYPTGTIPWNGVMSLIDIDVTNFRRFVDGEFNGKFPSNAALPGGSLSNDDVPSDNPGRLIYVSDRRGDRDFDGEYDMEDIYGPNDGNLQPGEDVNGDTILNVDNQWEGSKYLAQASWLLADAPLPITNSATTYTDLAAFFDHRYYRRGVRLINGTRLPGNSTTGLTLASENGVYILGNYNATGIRQVGNPLGVAGDPTPAEDFLPDASNGQVPASVVADAVTILSNAWNDGK
;
A
#
# COMPACT_ATOMS: atom_id res chain seq x y z
N MET A 1 -24.62 -69.81 -116.87
CA MET A 1 -25.08 -68.48 -116.41
C MET A 1 -23.89 -67.75 -115.79
N ARG A 2 -23.77 -66.42 -115.99
CA ARG A 2 -22.86 -65.43 -115.36
C ARG A 2 -21.43 -65.90 -114.97
N SER A 3 -20.38 -65.41 -115.66
CA SER A 3 -19.68 -64.13 -115.39
C SER A 3 -18.64 -64.28 -114.26
N LYS A 4 -17.37 -63.85 -114.39
CA LYS A 4 -16.86 -62.62 -115.03
C LYS A 4 -15.38 -62.76 -115.48
N LYS A 5 -14.97 -62.02 -116.51
CA LYS A 5 -13.58 -61.84 -117.01
C LYS A 5 -12.75 -60.90 -116.11
N VAL A 6 -11.49 -60.66 -116.54
CA VAL A 6 -10.49 -59.59 -116.18
C VAL A 6 -9.43 -60.08 -115.16
N TYR A 7 -8.11 -60.07 -115.42
CA TYR A 7 -7.30 -59.86 -116.64
C TYR A 7 -5.84 -60.40 -116.46
N LYS A 8 -4.93 -60.17 -117.43
CA LYS A 8 -3.44 -60.30 -117.32
C LYS A 8 -2.79 -59.08 -118.00
N PRO A 9 -1.59 -58.62 -117.59
CA PRO A 9 -0.41 -58.92 -118.41
C PRO A 9 0.93 -59.18 -117.66
N GLU A 10 1.67 -60.13 -118.21
CA GLU A 10 3.14 -60.21 -118.46
C GLU A 10 4.00 -58.94 -118.17
N ILE A 11 5.27 -59.00 -117.74
CA ILE A 11 6.48 -59.47 -118.49
C ILE A 11 7.68 -59.81 -117.55
N ASP A 12 8.26 -61.01 -117.72
CA ASP A 12 9.71 -61.42 -117.78
C ASP A 12 10.77 -60.90 -116.72
N PRO A 13 12.07 -61.31 -116.73
CA PRO A 13 12.67 -61.88 -115.51
C PRO A 13 14.00 -61.22 -115.07
N ARG A 14 14.59 -61.69 -113.95
CA ARG A 14 16.01 -62.11 -113.80
C ARG A 14 16.51 -62.15 -112.35
N LYS A 15 17.53 -62.98 -112.14
CA LYS A 15 18.46 -63.04 -111.00
C LYS A 15 17.87 -63.16 -109.58
N ARG A 16 17.75 -64.42 -109.15
CA ARG A 16 18.04 -64.79 -107.75
C ARG A 16 19.53 -64.56 -107.49
N ASP A 17 19.86 -63.74 -106.50
CA ASP A 17 21.12 -63.85 -105.76
C ASP A 17 20.80 -64.10 -104.28
N ARG A 18 21.48 -65.09 -103.68
CA ARG A 18 21.24 -65.56 -102.32
C ARG A 18 21.90 -64.62 -101.30
N ARG A 19 21.14 -64.06 -100.36
CA ARG A 19 21.74 -63.49 -99.14
C ARG A 19 22.17 -64.62 -98.19
N ARG A 20 23.42 -64.56 -97.74
CA ARG A 20 23.96 -65.41 -96.66
C ARG A 20 23.43 -64.93 -95.30
N GLY A 21 23.42 -65.81 -94.31
CA GLY A 21 22.87 -65.51 -92.99
C GLY A 21 23.73 -64.57 -92.16
N GLU A 22 23.10 -63.55 -91.59
CA GLU A 22 23.60 -62.79 -90.45
C GLU A 22 22.86 -63.28 -89.19
N GLN A 23 23.56 -64.01 -88.30
CA GLN A 23 22.96 -64.53 -87.05
C GLN A 23 23.83 -64.26 -85.80
N GLY A 24 24.84 -63.38 -85.91
CA GLY A 24 25.72 -62.99 -84.78
C GLY A 24 25.84 -61.49 -84.51
N SER A 25 25.61 -60.64 -85.52
CA SER A 25 25.68 -59.17 -85.40
C SER A 25 24.54 -58.59 -84.55
N ALA A 26 23.31 -59.08 -84.76
CA ALA A 26 22.12 -58.62 -84.05
C ALA A 26 22.23 -58.83 -82.53
N THR A 27 22.81 -59.94 -82.08
CA THR A 27 23.00 -60.26 -80.65
C THR A 27 23.99 -59.31 -79.99
N VAL A 28 25.12 -59.00 -80.64
CA VAL A 28 26.12 -58.05 -80.12
C VAL A 28 25.55 -56.63 -80.04
N ILE A 29 24.81 -56.19 -81.06
CA ILE A 29 24.13 -54.89 -81.06
C ILE A 29 23.06 -54.83 -79.95
N CYS A 30 22.29 -55.90 -79.77
CA CYS A 30 21.26 -55.97 -78.72
C CYS A 30 21.88 -55.93 -77.31
N VAL A 31 23.00 -56.62 -77.07
CA VAL A 31 23.75 -56.55 -75.81
C VAL A 31 24.34 -55.16 -75.57
N LEU A 32 24.88 -54.49 -76.60
CA LEU A 32 25.36 -53.11 -76.49
C LEU A 32 24.24 -52.12 -76.15
N ILE A 33 23.07 -52.26 -76.79
CA ILE A 33 21.88 -51.43 -76.51
C ILE A 33 21.35 -51.69 -75.10
N LEU A 34 21.28 -52.96 -74.66
CA LEU A 34 20.92 -53.32 -73.28
C LEU A 34 21.93 -52.79 -72.25
N GLY A 35 23.23 -52.80 -72.57
CA GLY A 35 24.27 -52.19 -71.74
C GLY A 35 24.09 -50.67 -71.60
N LEU A 36 23.84 -49.96 -72.71
CA LEU A 36 23.54 -48.53 -72.70
C LEU A 36 22.24 -48.20 -71.94
N LEU A 37 21.18 -48.97 -72.14
CA LEU A 37 19.90 -48.81 -71.43
C LEU A 37 20.05 -49.05 -69.93
N SER A 38 20.79 -50.10 -69.52
CA SER A 38 21.00 -50.39 -68.10
C SER A 38 21.88 -49.34 -67.40
N ILE A 39 22.88 -48.76 -68.10
CA ILE A 39 23.62 -47.58 -67.61
C ILE A 39 22.68 -46.37 -67.46
N PHE A 40 21.82 -46.09 -68.45
CA PHE A 40 20.89 -44.96 -68.39
C PHE A 40 19.86 -45.12 -67.26
N VAL A 41 19.32 -46.32 -67.07
CA VAL A 41 18.42 -46.66 -65.95
C VAL A 41 19.15 -46.53 -64.60
N ALA A 42 20.39 -46.98 -64.49
CA ALA A 42 21.18 -46.84 -63.26
C ALA A 42 21.44 -45.36 -62.89
N VAL A 43 21.75 -44.51 -63.89
CA VAL A 43 21.92 -43.06 -63.70
C VAL A 43 20.59 -42.39 -63.31
N ALA A 44 19.48 -42.75 -63.97
CA ALA A 44 18.16 -42.23 -63.64
C ALA A 44 17.73 -42.61 -62.22
N LEU A 45 17.88 -43.89 -61.83
CA LEU A 45 17.59 -44.37 -60.48
C LEU A 45 18.47 -43.67 -59.43
N SER A 46 19.78 -43.56 -59.67
CA SER A 46 20.72 -42.86 -58.76
C SER A 46 20.33 -41.40 -58.53
N ARG A 47 19.93 -40.69 -59.60
CA ARG A 47 19.42 -39.32 -59.50
C ARG A 47 18.11 -39.26 -58.73
N THR A 48 17.14 -40.13 -59.04
CA THR A 48 15.85 -40.17 -58.33
C THR A 48 16.02 -40.50 -56.83
N THR A 49 16.92 -41.43 -56.47
CA THR A 49 17.21 -41.69 -55.05
C THR A 49 17.89 -40.51 -54.36
N THR A 50 18.75 -39.78 -55.07
CA THR A 50 19.41 -38.58 -54.54
C THR A 50 18.40 -37.45 -54.31
N GLU A 51 17.54 -37.18 -55.29
CA GLU A 51 16.46 -36.18 -55.17
C GLU A 51 15.47 -36.56 -54.06
N ALA A 52 15.11 -37.85 -53.92
CA ALA A 52 14.26 -38.33 -52.84
C ALA A 52 14.89 -38.20 -51.43
N ILE A 53 16.21 -38.42 -51.31
CA ILE A 53 16.94 -38.19 -50.05
C ILE A 53 16.99 -36.70 -49.72
N ILE A 54 17.24 -35.83 -50.71
CA ILE A 54 17.25 -34.37 -50.51
C ILE A 54 15.87 -33.88 -50.07
N MET A 55 14.79 -34.29 -50.75
CA MET A 55 13.41 -33.95 -50.36
C MET A 55 13.04 -34.52 -48.98
N GLY A 56 13.53 -35.72 -48.64
CA GLY A 56 13.35 -36.32 -47.32
C GLY A 56 14.04 -35.52 -46.21
N ASN A 57 15.25 -35.04 -46.46
CA ASN A 57 15.99 -34.19 -45.52
C ASN A 57 15.36 -32.81 -45.37
N ASP A 58 14.97 -32.14 -46.46
CA ASP A 58 14.29 -30.84 -46.47
C ASP A 58 12.94 -30.89 -45.72
N ALA A 59 12.15 -31.95 -45.94
CA ALA A 59 10.92 -32.20 -45.19
C ALA A 59 11.18 -32.52 -43.70
N ALA A 60 12.28 -33.20 -43.37
CA ALA A 60 12.66 -33.49 -41.99
C ALA A 60 13.20 -32.25 -41.26
N GLU A 61 13.96 -31.39 -41.94
CA GLU A 61 14.42 -30.09 -41.46
C GLU A 61 13.22 -29.18 -41.19
N SER A 62 12.32 -29.03 -42.16
CA SER A 62 11.08 -28.24 -42.01
C SER A 62 10.26 -28.66 -40.80
N ARG A 63 10.05 -29.98 -40.60
CA ARG A 63 9.35 -30.50 -39.41
C ARG A 63 10.12 -30.25 -38.11
N SER A 64 11.44 -30.40 -38.14
CA SER A 64 12.31 -30.16 -36.97
C SER A 64 12.36 -28.67 -36.60
N PHE A 65 12.27 -27.76 -37.57
CA PHE A 65 12.14 -26.33 -37.35
C PHE A 65 10.86 -25.98 -36.60
N TYR A 66 9.70 -26.45 -37.07
CA TYR A 66 8.42 -26.21 -36.37
C TYR A 66 8.37 -26.88 -34.99
N ALA A 67 8.96 -28.07 -34.82
CA ALA A 67 9.09 -28.71 -33.52
C ALA A 67 9.99 -27.87 -32.57
N SER A 68 11.11 -27.36 -33.07
CA SER A 68 12.01 -26.48 -32.31
C SER A 68 11.33 -25.16 -31.94
N GLN A 69 10.51 -24.60 -32.83
CA GLN A 69 9.70 -23.41 -32.56
C GLN A 69 8.69 -23.66 -31.44
N ALA A 70 7.93 -24.76 -31.48
CA ALA A 70 6.99 -25.11 -30.42
C ALA A 70 7.69 -25.33 -29.06
N SER A 71 8.91 -25.88 -29.05
CA SER A 71 9.74 -25.95 -27.85
C SER A 71 10.19 -24.57 -27.36
N LEU A 72 10.57 -23.68 -28.28
CA LEU A 72 10.99 -22.32 -27.96
C LEU A 72 9.86 -21.48 -27.36
N GLU A 73 8.63 -21.60 -27.89
CA GLU A 73 7.45 -20.92 -27.32
C GLU A 73 7.04 -21.51 -25.97
N THR A 74 7.17 -22.84 -25.78
CA THR A 74 6.93 -23.49 -24.49
C THR A 74 7.90 -23.00 -23.42
N MET A 75 9.18 -22.93 -23.76
CA MET A 75 10.24 -22.41 -22.90
C MET A 75 10.07 -20.91 -22.63
N THR A 76 9.72 -20.12 -23.64
CA THR A 76 9.39 -18.68 -23.52
C THR A 76 8.25 -18.45 -22.54
N ARG A 77 7.13 -19.16 -22.70
CA ARG A 77 5.95 -19.04 -21.84
C ARG A 77 6.27 -19.42 -20.40
N SER A 78 7.00 -20.51 -20.21
CA SER A 78 7.38 -21.00 -18.88
C SER A 78 8.38 -20.07 -18.19
N PHE A 79 9.31 -19.46 -18.94
CA PHE A 79 10.25 -18.47 -18.42
C PHE A 79 9.54 -17.16 -18.05
N ASN A 80 8.64 -16.66 -18.90
CA ASN A 80 7.82 -15.48 -18.61
C ASN A 80 7.02 -15.66 -17.30
N LYS A 81 6.36 -16.81 -17.12
CA LYS A 81 5.60 -17.16 -15.91
C LYS A 81 6.36 -17.14 -14.58
N VAL A 82 7.69 -17.21 -14.59
CA VAL A 82 8.46 -17.06 -13.34
C VAL A 82 8.43 -15.62 -12.85
N PHE A 83 8.37 -14.65 -13.78
CA PHE A 83 8.36 -13.22 -13.47
C PHE A 83 7.00 -12.70 -13.00
N ASP A 84 5.92 -13.48 -13.16
CA ASP A 84 4.61 -13.20 -12.55
C ASP A 84 4.67 -13.21 -11.00
N VAL A 85 5.69 -13.88 -10.42
CA VAL A 85 5.79 -14.12 -8.97
C VAL A 85 7.20 -13.89 -8.38
N ARG A 86 8.25 -13.78 -9.20
CA ARG A 86 9.64 -13.57 -8.75
C ARG A 86 10.42 -12.66 -9.69
N LEU A 87 11.03 -11.61 -9.15
CA LEU A 87 11.90 -10.70 -9.92
C LEU A 87 13.15 -11.39 -10.50
N ASN A 88 13.62 -12.48 -9.88
CA ASN A 88 14.77 -13.28 -10.32
C ASN A 88 14.39 -14.79 -10.32
N PRO A 89 14.70 -15.56 -11.39
CA PRO A 89 14.45 -17.00 -11.42
C PRO A 89 15.43 -17.77 -10.53
N SER A 90 14.94 -18.75 -9.77
CA SER A 90 15.79 -19.64 -8.97
C SER A 90 16.43 -20.75 -9.83
N PRO A 91 17.50 -21.43 -9.36
CA PRO A 91 18.06 -22.60 -10.05
C PRO A 91 17.03 -23.72 -10.27
N GLN A 92 16.06 -23.85 -9.35
CA GLN A 92 14.97 -24.82 -9.48
C GLN A 92 13.99 -24.41 -10.58
N ASP A 93 13.67 -23.12 -10.72
CA ASP A 93 12.81 -22.62 -11.81
C ASP A 93 13.43 -22.86 -13.18
N LEU A 94 14.73 -22.56 -13.33
CA LEU A 94 15.47 -22.84 -14.56
C LEU A 94 15.43 -24.35 -14.90
N THR A 95 15.66 -25.21 -13.90
CA THR A 95 15.58 -26.67 -14.06
C THR A 95 14.17 -27.11 -14.47
N ASN A 96 13.13 -26.62 -13.80
CA ASN A 96 11.73 -26.92 -14.09
C ASN A 96 11.38 -26.53 -15.53
N ILE A 97 11.81 -25.35 -15.99
CA ILE A 97 11.59 -24.90 -17.38
C ILE A 97 12.33 -25.80 -18.37
N GLN A 98 13.62 -26.06 -18.16
CA GLN A 98 14.43 -26.89 -19.08
C GLN A 98 13.91 -28.33 -19.22
N THR A 99 13.22 -28.85 -18.19
CA THR A 99 12.52 -30.15 -18.25
C THR A 99 11.11 -30.08 -18.86
N ASN A 100 10.49 -28.90 -18.91
CA ASN A 100 9.15 -28.69 -19.47
C ASN A 100 9.17 -28.62 -21.01
N THR A 101 9.43 -29.77 -21.64
CA THR A 101 9.47 -29.93 -23.09
C THR A 101 8.09 -30.28 -23.66
N PRO A 102 7.73 -29.81 -24.87
CA PRO A 102 6.45 -30.15 -25.48
C PRO A 102 6.41 -31.62 -25.94
N THR A 103 5.29 -32.29 -25.71
CA THR A 103 5.09 -33.67 -26.18
C THR A 103 4.77 -33.70 -27.68
N MET A 104 5.71 -34.11 -28.52
CA MET A 104 5.51 -34.33 -29.96
C MET A 104 6.03 -35.72 -30.38
N PRO A 105 5.21 -36.56 -31.06
CA PRO A 105 5.61 -37.91 -31.44
C PRO A 105 6.88 -37.94 -32.32
N GLY A 106 7.88 -38.70 -31.86
CA GLY A 106 9.13 -38.91 -32.60
C GLY A 106 10.13 -37.74 -32.54
N PHE A 107 9.86 -36.70 -31.76
CA PHE A 107 10.80 -35.62 -31.49
C PHE A 107 11.34 -35.68 -30.06
N THR A 108 12.61 -35.35 -29.88
CA THR A 108 13.21 -35.09 -28.56
C THR A 108 13.77 -33.67 -28.50
N PHE A 109 13.67 -33.04 -27.33
CA PHE A 109 14.05 -31.64 -27.13
C PHE A 109 15.15 -31.54 -26.07
N ASN A 110 16.12 -30.66 -26.33
CA ASN A 110 17.09 -30.23 -25.34
C ASN A 110 16.97 -28.71 -25.20
N GLN A 111 16.57 -28.25 -24.01
CA GLN A 111 16.36 -26.84 -23.69
C GLN A 111 17.45 -26.32 -22.76
N GLN A 112 17.97 -25.13 -23.07
CA GLN A 112 19.03 -24.46 -22.33
C GLN A 112 18.67 -22.99 -22.11
N ILE A 113 18.80 -22.53 -20.87
CA ILE A 113 18.64 -21.14 -20.46
C ILE A 113 19.98 -20.66 -19.91
N THR A 114 20.42 -19.48 -20.31
CA THR A 114 21.72 -18.93 -19.85
C THR A 114 21.65 -17.42 -19.77
N GLN A 115 22.07 -16.85 -18.65
CA GLN A 115 22.28 -15.41 -18.53
C GLN A 115 23.57 -15.04 -19.29
N THR A 116 23.48 -14.14 -20.28
CA THR A 116 24.58 -13.87 -21.23
C THR A 116 25.48 -12.71 -20.84
N GLY A 117 25.24 -12.09 -19.70
CA GLY A 117 25.99 -10.93 -19.20
C GLY A 117 25.50 -10.51 -17.81
N THR A 118 26.25 -9.62 -17.16
CA THR A 118 25.88 -9.03 -15.88
C THR A 118 24.73 -8.03 -16.04
N ALA A 119 24.00 -7.79 -14.94
CA ALA A 119 22.97 -6.77 -14.86
C ALA A 119 23.54 -5.36 -15.16
N GLU A 120 22.80 -4.52 -15.89
CA GLU A 120 23.21 -3.16 -16.25
C GLU A 120 22.07 -2.15 -16.07
N THR A 121 22.37 -0.94 -15.58
CA THR A 121 21.36 0.13 -15.43
C THR A 121 21.11 0.82 -16.77
N THR A 122 19.85 0.98 -17.16
CA THR A 122 19.45 1.62 -18.41
C THR A 122 18.14 2.39 -18.25
N VAL A 123 17.93 3.44 -19.05
CA VAL A 123 16.63 4.14 -19.15
C VAL A 123 15.80 3.45 -20.22
N LEU A 124 14.55 3.12 -19.90
CA LEU A 124 13.65 2.49 -20.86
C LEU A 124 13.25 3.48 -21.96
N ALA A 125 13.60 3.15 -23.20
CA ALA A 125 13.39 4.00 -24.38
C ALA A 125 12.08 3.72 -25.15
N GLY A 126 11.18 2.91 -24.58
CA GLY A 126 9.86 2.60 -25.14
C GLY A 126 9.14 1.49 -24.38
N GLY A 127 7.88 1.25 -24.76
CA GLY A 127 6.96 0.39 -24.00
C GLY A 127 6.21 1.17 -22.90
N PRO A 128 5.39 0.50 -22.08
CA PRO A 128 4.57 1.17 -21.06
C PRO A 128 5.40 1.90 -19.99
N PHE A 129 6.61 1.43 -19.73
CA PHE A 129 7.51 1.95 -18.69
C PHE A 129 8.59 2.91 -19.24
N GLU A 130 8.33 3.56 -20.39
CA GLU A 130 9.28 4.53 -20.98
C GLU A 130 9.66 5.63 -19.99
N GLY A 131 10.94 6.03 -19.97
CA GLY A 131 11.46 7.09 -19.10
C GLY A 131 11.87 6.62 -17.70
N LEU A 132 11.49 5.42 -17.28
CA LEU A 132 11.95 4.82 -16.03
C LEU A 132 13.36 4.22 -16.14
N ASN A 133 14.12 4.33 -15.06
CA ASN A 133 15.35 3.58 -14.86
C ASN A 133 15.00 2.11 -14.60
N ALA A 134 15.76 1.20 -15.21
CA ALA A 134 15.63 -0.24 -15.04
C ALA A 134 17.00 -0.91 -14.93
N LEU A 135 17.08 -1.99 -14.16
CA LEU A 135 18.21 -2.91 -14.15
C LEU A 135 17.91 -4.04 -15.16
N ARG A 136 18.69 -4.11 -16.24
CA ARG A 136 18.50 -5.02 -17.37
C ARG A 136 19.36 -6.28 -17.20
N ASP A 137 18.75 -7.46 -17.19
CA ASP A 137 19.44 -8.74 -17.25
C ASP A 137 19.30 -9.37 -18.65
N PRO A 138 20.41 -9.66 -19.36
CA PRO A 138 20.36 -10.31 -20.66
C PRO A 138 20.33 -11.84 -20.52
N TRP A 139 19.31 -12.48 -21.09
CA TRP A 139 19.10 -13.93 -21.08
C TRP A 139 19.04 -14.49 -22.49
N ARG A 140 19.53 -15.72 -22.68
CA ARG A 140 19.41 -16.47 -23.93
C ARG A 140 18.74 -17.81 -23.68
N LEU A 141 17.64 -18.01 -24.40
CA LEU A 141 16.85 -19.24 -24.44
C LEU A 141 17.24 -19.98 -25.72
N THR A 142 17.72 -21.22 -25.59
CA THR A 142 18.16 -22.06 -26.72
C THR A 142 17.48 -23.42 -26.65
N THR A 143 16.96 -23.92 -27.77
CA THR A 143 16.34 -25.25 -27.85
C THR A 143 16.83 -25.97 -29.10
N THR A 144 17.15 -27.26 -28.95
CA THR A 144 17.47 -28.15 -30.07
C THR A 144 16.41 -29.23 -30.14
N ALA A 145 15.66 -29.27 -31.26
CA ALA A 145 14.78 -30.38 -31.58
C ALA A 145 15.54 -31.42 -32.41
N THR A 146 15.44 -32.70 -32.05
CA THR A 146 15.94 -33.84 -32.84
C THR A 146 14.75 -34.63 -33.37
N GLY A 147 14.64 -34.76 -34.68
CA GLY A 147 13.58 -35.53 -35.34
C GLY A 147 13.85 -37.03 -35.47
N PRO A 148 12.87 -37.82 -35.95
CA PRO A 148 12.96 -39.28 -36.02
C PRO A 148 14.10 -39.80 -36.90
N THR A 149 14.56 -38.99 -37.86
CA THR A 149 15.64 -39.28 -38.81
C THR A 149 17.01 -38.81 -38.31
N GLY A 150 17.10 -38.26 -37.11
CA GLY A 150 18.34 -37.69 -36.55
C GLY A 150 18.65 -36.26 -37.00
N VAL A 151 17.81 -35.65 -37.85
CA VAL A 151 17.92 -34.22 -38.22
C VAL A 151 17.72 -33.36 -36.97
N GLN A 152 18.58 -32.35 -36.79
CA GLN A 152 18.54 -31.44 -35.66
C GLN A 152 18.36 -29.99 -36.11
N VAL A 153 17.45 -29.26 -35.46
CA VAL A 153 17.30 -27.81 -35.65
C VAL A 153 17.37 -27.12 -34.29
N GLN A 154 18.37 -26.25 -34.16
CA GLN A 154 18.54 -25.40 -32.99
C GLN A 154 17.99 -24.00 -33.26
N LEU A 155 17.13 -23.52 -32.37
CA LEU A 155 16.68 -22.12 -32.34
C LEU A 155 17.15 -21.46 -31.05
N ALA A 156 17.43 -20.16 -31.12
CA ALA A 156 17.77 -19.35 -29.95
C ALA A 156 17.01 -18.01 -29.99
N ARG A 157 16.62 -17.52 -28.81
CA ARG A 157 15.97 -16.23 -28.61
C ARG A 157 16.63 -15.52 -27.43
N THR A 158 16.97 -14.24 -27.63
CA THR A 158 17.49 -13.38 -26.57
C THR A 158 16.33 -12.64 -25.91
N TYR A 159 16.36 -12.53 -24.60
CA TYR A 159 15.42 -11.79 -23.77
C TYR A 159 16.17 -10.80 -22.89
N PHE A 160 15.50 -9.70 -22.56
CA PHE A 160 15.93 -8.77 -21.54
C PHE A 160 14.88 -8.76 -20.44
N ASN A 161 15.25 -9.18 -19.23
CA ASN A 161 14.45 -8.92 -18.05
C ASN A 161 14.74 -7.50 -17.58
N TYR A 162 13.71 -6.69 -17.36
CA TYR A 162 13.85 -5.29 -16.92
C TYR A 162 13.26 -5.15 -15.52
N ARG A 163 14.13 -5.13 -14.52
CA ARG A 163 13.74 -4.89 -13.13
C ARG A 163 13.70 -3.38 -12.90
N VAL A 164 12.50 -2.80 -12.97
CA VAL A 164 12.24 -1.36 -12.78
C VAL A 164 12.07 -1.08 -11.29
N PRO A 165 12.98 -0.33 -10.63
CA PRO A 165 12.80 0.01 -9.22
C PRO A 165 11.70 1.04 -9.06
N ILE A 166 10.77 0.80 -8.13
CA ILE A 166 9.73 1.75 -7.73
C ILE A 166 10.36 2.96 -7.02
N PHE A 167 11.43 2.72 -6.24
CA PHE A 167 12.14 3.70 -5.39
C PHE A 167 13.06 4.68 -6.16
N GLN A 168 12.72 5.00 -7.39
CA GLN A 168 13.51 5.94 -8.21
C GLN A 168 13.00 7.38 -8.11
N PHE A 169 11.90 7.62 -7.40
CA PHE A 169 11.37 8.93 -7.05
C PHE A 169 11.44 9.11 -5.53
N GLY A 170 11.55 10.36 -5.08
CA GLY A 170 11.28 10.68 -3.68
C GLY A 170 9.77 10.83 -3.45
N ILE A 171 9.06 11.45 -4.39
CA ILE A 171 7.59 11.55 -4.43
C ILE A 171 7.12 11.25 -5.85
N PHE A 172 6.16 10.34 -5.98
CA PHE A 172 5.45 10.03 -7.22
C PHE A 172 3.94 9.99 -6.92
N TYR A 173 3.14 10.68 -7.73
CA TYR A 173 1.68 10.63 -7.68
C TYR A 173 1.14 10.29 -9.09
N ASP A 174 0.12 9.43 -9.16
CA ASP A 174 -0.54 9.11 -10.44
C ASP A 174 -1.66 10.11 -10.80
N ASP A 175 -2.21 10.78 -9.80
CA ASP A 175 -3.13 11.90 -9.99
C ASP A 175 -2.48 13.23 -9.53
N ASN A 176 -3.27 14.27 -9.34
CA ASN A 176 -2.85 15.59 -8.90
C ASN A 176 -2.02 15.52 -7.60
N LEU A 177 -0.95 16.32 -7.53
CA LEU A 177 -0.08 16.43 -6.37
C LEU A 177 -0.18 17.83 -5.79
N GLU A 178 -0.52 17.94 -4.51
CA GLU A 178 -0.59 19.21 -3.80
C GLU A 178 0.49 19.31 -2.72
N PHE A 179 1.18 20.45 -2.69
CA PHE A 179 2.02 20.86 -1.57
C PHE A 179 1.50 22.16 -0.97
N THR A 180 0.88 22.05 0.21
CA THR A 180 0.42 23.18 1.05
C THR A 180 1.11 23.15 2.40
N VAL A 181 2.42 23.39 2.39
CA VAL A 181 3.26 23.16 3.59
C VAL A 181 3.35 24.42 4.43
N GLY A 182 3.01 24.30 5.72
CA GLY A 182 3.18 25.37 6.69
C GLY A 182 4.64 25.60 7.08
N PRO A 183 5.25 24.73 7.92
CA PRO A 183 6.68 24.80 8.26
C PRO A 183 7.61 24.58 7.07
N GLY A 184 8.87 25.01 7.17
CA GLY A 184 9.84 24.85 6.09
C GLY A 184 10.19 23.38 5.76
N LEU A 185 10.10 23.00 4.49
CA LEU A 185 10.40 21.65 3.96
C LEU A 185 11.59 21.69 2.99
N ARG A 186 12.57 20.80 3.19
CA ARG A 186 13.70 20.60 2.27
C ARG A 186 13.65 19.18 1.73
N PHE A 187 13.52 19.03 0.41
CA PHE A 187 13.32 17.73 -0.23
C PHE A 187 14.48 17.37 -1.18
N GLY A 188 15.06 16.18 -1.00
CA GLY A 188 16.24 15.69 -1.74
C GLY A 188 15.94 14.93 -3.04
N GLY A 189 14.82 14.21 -3.10
CA GLY A 189 14.51 13.29 -4.20
C GLY A 189 13.80 13.93 -5.40
N ARG A 190 13.72 13.17 -6.51
CA ARG A 190 12.90 13.54 -7.69
C ARG A 190 11.41 13.58 -7.30
N VAL A 191 10.67 14.54 -7.84
CA VAL A 191 9.22 14.71 -7.61
C VAL A 191 8.50 14.64 -8.95
N HIS A 192 7.46 13.81 -9.04
CA HIS A 192 6.65 13.70 -10.25
C HIS A 192 5.16 13.48 -9.95
N THR A 193 4.30 14.08 -10.77
CA THR A 193 2.87 13.77 -10.86
C THR A 193 2.46 13.54 -12.31
N ASN A 194 1.64 12.51 -12.55
CA ASN A 194 0.95 12.27 -13.82
C ASN A 194 -0.26 13.21 -14.03
N GLY A 195 -0.74 13.86 -12.96
CA GLY A 195 -1.77 14.91 -12.98
C GLY A 195 -1.17 16.34 -12.95
N ASN A 196 -1.92 17.26 -12.32
CA ASN A 196 -1.49 18.64 -12.07
C ASN A 196 -0.64 18.75 -10.79
N LEU A 197 0.22 19.77 -10.71
CA LEU A 197 1.01 20.08 -9.52
C LEU A 197 0.57 21.42 -8.92
N PHE A 198 -0.08 21.38 -7.76
CA PHE A 198 -0.42 22.56 -6.96
C PHE A 198 0.67 22.80 -5.91
N VAL A 199 1.23 24.01 -5.86
CA VAL A 199 2.29 24.37 -4.89
C VAL A 199 2.06 25.71 -4.20
N GLY A 200 2.12 25.70 -2.86
CA GLY A 200 2.16 26.89 -2.02
C GLY A 200 2.77 26.63 -0.64
N SER A 201 3.51 27.62 -0.11
CA SER A 201 4.05 27.56 1.25
C SER A 201 4.39 28.95 1.79
N TRP A 202 4.23 29.13 3.10
CA TRP A 202 4.69 30.33 3.82
C TRP A 202 6.04 30.12 4.53
N GLY A 203 6.33 28.90 5.01
CA GLY A 203 7.58 28.56 5.69
C GLY A 203 8.73 28.12 4.78
N GLY A 204 8.46 27.89 3.49
CA GLY A 204 9.46 27.62 2.46
C GLY A 204 9.58 26.15 2.07
N ILE A 205 9.30 25.82 0.79
CA ILE A 205 9.61 24.50 0.21
C ILE A 205 10.83 24.61 -0.69
N TYR A 206 11.79 23.70 -0.52
CA TYR A 206 13.05 23.68 -1.25
C TYR A 206 13.30 22.31 -1.91
N PHE A 207 12.99 22.20 -3.20
CA PHE A 207 13.29 21.00 -4.00
C PHE A 207 14.73 21.02 -4.51
N ASN A 208 15.49 19.99 -4.17
CA ASN A 208 16.91 19.85 -4.55
C ASN A 208 17.12 19.06 -5.84
N SER A 209 16.09 18.36 -6.32
CA SER A 209 16.11 17.58 -7.55
C SER A 209 14.99 18.03 -8.48
N ARG A 210 14.92 17.37 -9.64
CA ARG A 210 13.94 17.67 -10.69
C ARG A 210 12.50 17.43 -10.22
N VAL A 211 11.64 18.40 -10.51
CA VAL A 211 10.20 18.41 -10.29
C VAL A 211 9.50 18.42 -11.65
N SER A 212 8.54 17.52 -11.87
CA SER A 212 7.80 17.49 -13.14
C SER A 212 6.34 17.09 -13.00
N ALA A 213 5.45 17.84 -13.66
CA ALA A 213 4.05 17.49 -13.86
C ALA A 213 3.80 17.04 -15.30
N SER A 214 2.93 16.06 -15.50
CA SER A 214 2.47 15.68 -16.84
C SER A 214 1.36 16.57 -17.39
N ARG A 215 0.57 17.16 -16.50
CA ARG A 215 -0.32 18.28 -16.81
C ARG A 215 0.34 19.59 -16.41
N GLU A 216 -0.40 20.44 -15.70
CA GLU A 216 -0.09 21.83 -15.46
C GLU A 216 0.50 22.05 -14.05
N ILE A 217 1.32 23.09 -13.90
CA ILE A 217 1.87 23.55 -12.61
C ILE A 217 1.11 24.81 -12.20
N VAL A 218 0.52 24.81 -11.01
CA VAL A 218 -0.33 25.87 -10.45
C VAL A 218 0.35 26.41 -9.19
N SER A 219 0.46 27.74 -9.06
CA SER A 219 1.13 28.39 -7.91
C SER A 219 0.39 29.62 -7.35
N ASP A 220 -0.82 29.88 -7.81
CA ASP A 220 -1.67 31.03 -7.49
C ASP A 220 -3.02 30.69 -6.85
N VAL A 221 -3.48 29.45 -7.03
CA VAL A 221 -4.62 28.82 -6.34
C VAL A 221 -4.27 27.40 -5.85
N LEU A 222 -5.07 26.88 -4.93
CA LEU A 222 -5.10 25.46 -4.50
C LEU A 222 -6.12 24.65 -5.34
N ARG A 223 -6.21 23.33 -5.14
CA ARG A 223 -7.20 22.47 -5.89
C ARG A 223 -8.63 22.97 -5.71
N ASN A 224 -9.00 23.44 -4.52
CA ASN A 224 -10.32 24.02 -4.22
C ASN A 224 -10.50 25.50 -4.67
N GLY A 225 -9.65 26.00 -5.56
CA GLY A 225 -9.71 27.37 -6.09
C GLY A 225 -9.36 28.49 -5.10
N GLN A 226 -8.96 28.19 -3.84
CA GLN A 226 -8.55 29.23 -2.89
C GLN A 226 -7.20 29.84 -3.28
N GLY A 227 -7.10 31.17 -3.29
CA GLY A 227 -5.89 31.89 -3.72
C GLY A 227 -4.72 31.84 -2.71
N THR A 228 -3.50 31.63 -3.21
CA THR A 228 -2.26 31.43 -2.42
C THR A 228 -1.59 32.72 -1.92
N THR A 229 -2.36 33.74 -1.55
CA THR A 229 -1.82 35.06 -1.13
C THR A 229 -0.97 34.97 0.14
N GLY A 230 0.36 35.07 0.01
CA GLY A 230 1.31 34.90 1.11
C GLY A 230 1.98 33.52 1.18
N TYR A 231 1.66 32.62 0.25
CA TYR A 231 2.13 31.22 0.21
C TYR A 231 3.02 30.97 -1.01
N ASP A 232 3.87 31.93 -1.36
CA ASP A 232 4.65 31.89 -2.60
C ASP A 232 6.10 31.40 -2.44
N GLU A 233 6.50 31.02 -1.22
CA GLU A 233 7.84 30.56 -0.83
C GLU A 233 8.11 29.11 -1.29
N VAL A 234 8.12 28.90 -2.61
CA VAL A 234 8.42 27.60 -3.23
C VAL A 234 9.63 27.74 -4.15
N TYR A 235 10.63 26.88 -3.96
CA TYR A 235 11.93 26.96 -4.61
C TYR A 235 12.34 25.62 -5.22
N VAL A 236 12.93 25.68 -6.42
CA VAL A 236 13.54 24.52 -7.10
C VAL A 236 14.98 24.88 -7.47
N LYS A 237 15.92 23.96 -7.25
CA LYS A 237 17.29 24.13 -7.77
C LYS A 237 17.30 24.11 -9.30
N ASN A 238 17.90 25.10 -9.92
CA ASN A 238 18.22 25.07 -11.35
C ASN A 238 19.46 24.22 -11.64
N GLY A 239 19.89 24.18 -12.91
CA GLY A 239 21.02 23.36 -13.37
C GLY A 239 22.39 23.87 -12.89
N THR A 240 22.46 25.08 -12.33
CA THR A 240 23.65 25.64 -11.69
C THR A 240 23.66 25.45 -10.16
N ASN A 241 22.73 24.66 -9.62
CA ASN A 241 22.49 24.42 -8.18
C ASN A 241 22.03 25.65 -7.38
N ALA A 242 21.57 26.71 -8.04
CA ALA A 242 20.95 27.86 -7.38
C ALA A 242 19.44 27.63 -7.18
N TYR A 243 18.92 27.97 -6.01
CA TYR A 243 17.48 27.96 -5.76
C TYR A 243 16.79 29.10 -6.50
N VAL A 244 15.87 28.77 -7.40
CA VAL A 244 15.01 29.72 -8.10
C VAL A 244 13.61 29.63 -7.50
N LYS A 245 13.03 30.78 -7.12
CA LYS A 245 11.66 30.86 -6.60
C LYS A 245 10.69 30.61 -7.77
N ILE A 246 9.69 29.76 -7.58
CA ILE A 246 8.52 29.72 -8.47
C ILE A 246 7.75 31.02 -8.25
N GLY A 247 7.13 31.19 -7.09
CA GLY A 247 6.36 32.38 -6.74
C GLY A 247 4.94 32.36 -7.33
N ARG A 248 4.09 33.28 -6.87
CA ARG A 248 2.66 33.31 -7.21
C ARG A 248 2.46 33.68 -8.68
N GLY A 249 1.60 32.93 -9.39
CA GLY A 249 1.26 33.18 -10.81
C GLY A 249 2.42 32.90 -11.78
N ARG A 250 3.43 32.14 -11.35
CA ARG A 250 4.60 31.74 -12.15
C ARG A 250 4.63 30.25 -12.45
N GLY A 251 3.52 29.54 -12.25
CA GLY A 251 3.27 28.22 -12.81
C GLY A 251 3.00 28.26 -14.33
N SER A 252 2.70 27.09 -14.92
CA SER A 252 2.32 26.98 -16.34
C SER A 252 0.86 27.38 -16.60
N ALA A 253 0.05 27.40 -15.55
CA ALA A 253 -1.32 27.90 -15.53
C ALA A 253 -1.42 29.20 -14.72
N THR A 254 -2.56 29.88 -14.86
CA THR A 254 -2.94 31.07 -14.11
C THR A 254 -4.40 30.93 -13.67
N ASP A 255 -4.67 31.23 -12.40
CA ASP A 255 -5.96 31.09 -11.69
C ASP A 255 -6.56 29.67 -11.58
N GLY A 256 -6.09 28.70 -12.38
CA GLY A 256 -6.50 27.29 -12.33
C GLY A 256 -6.04 26.48 -13.55
N PRO A 257 -6.02 25.13 -13.51
CA PRO A 257 -5.59 24.29 -14.61
C PRO A 257 -6.69 23.98 -15.65
N ASP A 258 -7.99 24.17 -15.35
CA ASP A 258 -9.04 23.93 -16.35
C ASP A 258 -9.21 25.15 -17.27
N PHE A 259 -8.73 25.02 -18.51
CA PHE A 259 -8.80 26.06 -19.52
C PHE A 259 -10.09 26.06 -20.35
N ASN A 260 -10.95 25.05 -20.17
CA ASN A 260 -12.15 24.83 -20.97
C ASN A 260 -13.44 24.92 -20.15
N THR A 261 -13.36 25.11 -18.83
CA THR A 261 -14.49 25.16 -17.89
C THR A 261 -15.41 23.94 -18.08
N SER A 262 -14.77 22.77 -18.06
CA SER A 262 -15.29 21.46 -18.46
C SER A 262 -15.17 20.38 -17.37
N ASP A 263 -14.39 20.65 -16.33
CA ASP A 263 -14.13 19.79 -15.19
C ASP A 263 -14.54 20.54 -13.91
N ALA A 264 -15.67 20.16 -13.32
CA ALA A 264 -16.22 20.84 -12.15
C ALA A 264 -15.40 20.61 -10.87
N ASP A 265 -14.51 19.60 -10.86
CA ASP A 265 -13.59 19.35 -9.74
C ASP A 265 -12.32 20.22 -9.80
N MET A 266 -12.06 20.90 -10.92
CA MET A 266 -10.87 21.73 -11.10
C MET A 266 -11.22 23.23 -11.13
N PRO A 267 -10.31 24.10 -10.64
CA PRO A 267 -10.53 25.54 -10.76
C PRO A 267 -10.31 26.00 -12.21
N ASP A 268 -11.26 26.80 -12.70
CA ASP A 268 -11.19 27.50 -13.99
C ASP A 268 -9.94 28.39 -14.06
N GLY A 269 -9.25 28.40 -15.20
CA GLY A 269 -8.09 29.26 -15.41
C GLY A 269 -7.64 29.41 -16.85
N SER A 270 -6.36 29.77 -17.03
CA SER A 270 -5.79 30.01 -18.37
C SER A 270 -4.30 29.67 -18.46
N ARG A 271 -3.82 29.39 -19.69
CA ARG A 271 -2.39 29.09 -19.93
C ARG A 271 -1.53 30.34 -19.69
N ASN A 272 -0.50 30.21 -18.84
CA ASN A 272 0.43 31.30 -18.60
C ASN A 272 1.33 31.53 -19.82
N THR A 273 1.10 32.63 -20.54
CA THR A 273 1.83 32.97 -21.77
C THR A 273 3.32 33.22 -21.57
N ASN A 274 3.74 33.57 -20.34
CA ASN A 274 5.14 33.81 -19.98
C ASN A 274 5.87 32.53 -19.52
N TRP A 275 5.17 31.40 -19.40
CA TRP A 275 5.70 30.19 -18.81
C TRP A 275 6.98 29.67 -19.48
N ASN A 276 7.12 29.74 -20.81
CA ASN A 276 8.35 29.33 -21.49
C ASN A 276 9.58 30.14 -21.07
N THR A 277 9.41 31.42 -20.71
CA THR A 277 10.48 32.27 -20.18
C THR A 277 10.81 31.87 -18.74
N ILE A 278 9.79 31.62 -17.91
CA ILE A 278 9.94 31.23 -16.51
C ILE A 278 10.60 29.85 -16.39
N LYS A 279 10.12 28.86 -17.15
CA LYS A 279 10.64 27.49 -17.24
C LYS A 279 12.13 27.44 -17.59
N ALA A 280 12.60 28.38 -18.41
CA ALA A 280 14.01 28.49 -18.79
C ALA A 280 14.92 28.88 -17.60
N GLU A 281 14.42 29.57 -16.58
CA GLU A 281 15.19 29.92 -15.37
C GLU A 281 15.58 28.70 -14.53
N PHE A 282 14.88 27.57 -14.72
CA PHE A 282 15.07 26.32 -13.97
C PHE A 282 15.95 25.29 -14.70
N ASP A 283 16.50 25.59 -15.88
CA ASP A 283 17.37 24.69 -16.67
C ASP A 283 16.84 23.25 -16.88
N ASN A 284 15.52 23.08 -17.02
CA ASN A 284 14.80 21.79 -17.10
C ASN A 284 14.58 21.02 -15.77
N ASN A 285 14.90 21.62 -14.61
CA ASN A 285 14.59 21.03 -13.31
C ASN A 285 13.14 21.28 -12.84
N LEU A 286 12.40 22.18 -13.49
CA LEU A 286 10.95 22.33 -13.32
C LEU A 286 10.26 22.21 -14.69
N LEU A 287 9.33 21.26 -14.83
CA LEU A 287 8.70 20.95 -16.13
C LEU A 287 7.20 20.62 -15.98
N ASP A 288 6.36 21.34 -16.70
CA ASP A 288 5.02 20.91 -17.12
C ASP A 288 5.09 19.98 -18.34
N SER A 289 3.94 19.44 -18.74
CA SER A 289 3.76 18.67 -19.98
C SER A 289 4.75 17.50 -20.14
N ALA A 290 5.22 16.92 -19.02
CA ALA A 290 6.07 15.75 -19.03
C ALA A 290 5.30 14.51 -19.53
N LYS A 291 5.97 13.54 -20.15
CA LYS A 291 5.33 12.25 -20.45
C LYS A 291 4.86 11.60 -19.14
N PRO A 292 3.58 11.15 -19.04
CA PRO A 292 3.13 10.36 -17.91
C PRO A 292 4.01 9.11 -17.76
N LEU A 293 4.39 8.80 -16.54
CA LEU A 293 5.22 7.65 -16.20
C LEU A 293 4.36 6.59 -15.52
N GLN A 294 4.22 5.43 -16.15
CA GLN A 294 3.52 4.29 -15.57
C GLN A 294 4.49 3.51 -14.67
N LEU A 295 4.22 3.44 -13.36
CA LEU A 295 4.96 2.53 -12.48
C LEU A 295 4.57 1.06 -12.75
N PRO A 296 5.48 0.09 -12.53
CA PRO A 296 5.23 -1.35 -12.71
C PRO A 296 4.38 -1.94 -11.56
N LEU A 297 3.38 -1.20 -11.09
CA LEU A 297 2.46 -1.55 -10.00
C LEU A 297 1.09 -2.01 -10.52
N LYS A 298 0.68 -1.52 -11.70
CA LYS A 298 -0.63 -1.77 -12.31
C LYS A 298 -0.50 -2.67 -13.52
N ILE A 299 -1.14 -3.83 -13.43
CA ILE A 299 -1.18 -4.87 -14.47
C ILE A 299 -2.60 -5.12 -15.05
N SER A 300 -3.60 -4.32 -14.64
CA SER A 300 -4.95 -4.30 -15.22
C SER A 300 -5.41 -2.87 -15.56
N ASN A 301 -6.66 -2.71 -16.00
CA ASN A 301 -7.25 -1.39 -16.31
C ASN A 301 -7.78 -0.63 -15.07
N ALA A 302 -7.86 -1.24 -13.89
CA ALA A 302 -8.45 -0.62 -12.69
C ALA A 302 -7.66 0.61 -12.18
N SER A 303 -8.27 1.44 -11.34
CA SER A 303 -7.56 2.57 -10.70
C SER A 303 -6.37 2.08 -9.87
N ASN A 304 -5.34 2.92 -9.73
CA ASN A 304 -4.16 2.59 -8.92
C ASN A 304 -4.50 2.47 -7.43
N ILE A 305 -5.55 3.14 -6.93
CA ILE A 305 -6.01 3.01 -5.54
C ILE A 305 -6.41 1.56 -5.17
N GLU A 306 -6.84 0.77 -6.16
CA GLU A 306 -7.19 -0.64 -5.94
C GLU A 306 -5.99 -1.50 -5.52
N ILE A 307 -4.73 -1.07 -5.70
CA ILE A 307 -3.59 -1.88 -5.22
C ILE A 307 -3.39 -1.79 -3.70
N ILE A 308 -3.87 -0.72 -3.05
CA ILE A 308 -3.75 -0.55 -1.60
C ILE A 308 -5.01 -0.97 -0.83
N LYS A 309 -6.19 -1.00 -1.48
CA LYS A 309 -7.41 -1.53 -0.85
C LYS A 309 -7.30 -3.02 -0.51
N ARG A 310 -8.05 -3.44 0.51
CA ARG A 310 -8.17 -4.83 0.97
C ARG A 310 -8.53 -5.79 -0.18
N GLY A 311 -8.03 -7.03 -0.13
CA GLY A 311 -8.35 -8.06 -1.13
C GLY A 311 -9.71 -8.71 -0.90
N ARG A 312 -10.45 -8.94 -2.00
CA ARG A 312 -11.81 -9.51 -2.00
C ARG A 312 -11.82 -10.95 -2.51
N ASN A 313 -11.91 -11.89 -1.58
CA ASN A 313 -12.04 -13.33 -1.85
C ASN A 313 -13.51 -13.77 -1.72
N ALA A 314 -13.83 -14.96 -2.26
CA ALA A 314 -15.20 -15.49 -2.33
C ALA A 314 -15.92 -15.65 -0.97
N ASN A 315 -15.19 -15.66 0.15
CA ASN A 315 -15.72 -15.83 1.50
C ASN A 315 -15.69 -14.53 2.33
N ASP A 316 -15.19 -13.42 1.79
CA ASP A 316 -15.07 -12.16 2.53
C ASP A 316 -16.42 -11.43 2.58
N TYR A 317 -16.62 -10.57 3.59
CA TYR A 317 -17.89 -9.88 3.86
C TYR A 317 -18.40 -9.07 2.66
N GLU A 318 -17.51 -8.36 1.97
CA GLU A 318 -17.82 -7.56 0.79
C GLU A 318 -18.46 -8.39 -0.33
N VAL A 319 -18.03 -9.64 -0.50
CA VAL A 319 -18.56 -10.53 -1.55
C VAL A 319 -19.83 -11.24 -1.06
N THR A 320 -19.80 -11.76 0.17
CA THR A 320 -20.87 -12.61 0.71
C THR A 320 -22.09 -11.84 1.20
N THR A 321 -21.91 -10.60 1.66
CA THR A 321 -22.97 -9.77 2.25
C THR A 321 -23.25 -8.51 1.41
N GLN A 322 -22.22 -7.77 0.99
CA GLN A 322 -22.41 -6.58 0.12
C GLN A 322 -22.57 -6.93 -1.37
N GLY A 323 -22.33 -8.19 -1.77
CA GLY A 323 -22.52 -8.66 -3.14
C GLY A 323 -21.50 -8.14 -4.16
N ARG A 324 -20.36 -7.60 -3.70
CA ARG A 324 -19.27 -7.14 -4.57
C ARG A 324 -18.62 -8.31 -5.29
N ALA A 325 -18.00 -8.03 -6.44
CA ALA A 325 -17.28 -9.05 -7.20
C ALA A 325 -16.01 -9.51 -6.46
N VAL A 326 -15.72 -10.81 -6.52
CA VAL A 326 -14.39 -11.35 -6.18
C VAL A 326 -13.36 -10.71 -7.11
N ASP A 327 -12.19 -10.37 -6.58
CA ASP A 327 -11.11 -9.83 -7.41
C ASP A 327 -10.70 -10.83 -8.50
N ASP A 328 -10.43 -10.34 -9.71
CA ASP A 328 -9.79 -11.15 -10.73
C ASP A 328 -8.35 -11.51 -10.31
N GLN A 329 -7.76 -12.51 -10.97
CA GLN A 329 -6.43 -13.00 -10.62
C GLN A 329 -5.35 -11.90 -10.67
N ILE A 330 -5.50 -10.90 -11.56
CA ILE A 330 -4.52 -9.84 -11.82
C ILE A 330 -4.61 -8.77 -10.72
N ILE A 331 -5.82 -8.33 -10.35
CA ILE A 331 -6.05 -7.45 -9.20
C ILE A 331 -5.63 -8.14 -7.91
N GLY A 332 -6.11 -9.38 -7.69
CA GLY A 332 -5.81 -10.16 -6.50
C GLY A 332 -4.31 -10.37 -6.28
N SER A 333 -3.52 -10.57 -7.35
CA SER A 333 -2.05 -10.69 -7.24
C SER A 333 -1.32 -9.34 -7.21
N SER A 334 -1.99 -8.21 -7.47
CA SER A 334 -1.40 -6.87 -7.40
C SER A 334 -1.53 -6.26 -6.00
N ARG A 335 -2.67 -6.48 -5.32
CA ARG A 335 -2.97 -5.87 -4.03
C ARG A 335 -1.88 -6.13 -2.99
N TYR A 336 -1.42 -5.07 -2.32
CA TYR A 336 -0.46 -5.17 -1.20
C TYR A 336 -0.97 -6.08 -0.08
N ALA A 337 -2.29 -6.13 0.15
CA ALA A 337 -2.95 -7.03 1.09
C ALA A 337 -2.66 -8.54 0.85
N ASN A 338 -2.24 -8.91 -0.37
CA ASN A 338 -2.01 -10.29 -0.80
C ASN A 338 -0.52 -10.59 -1.11
N GLN A 339 0.36 -9.60 -0.95
CA GLN A 339 1.80 -9.78 -1.14
C GLN A 339 2.42 -10.47 0.10
N PRO A 340 3.54 -11.23 -0.05
CA PRO A 340 4.20 -11.88 1.09
C PRO A 340 4.64 -10.88 2.17
N GLY A 341 4.25 -11.13 3.42
CA GLY A 341 4.48 -10.19 4.52
C GLY A 341 3.54 -10.42 5.70
N ILE A 342 3.23 -9.35 6.44
CA ILE A 342 2.22 -9.34 7.51
C ILE A 342 1.03 -8.49 7.06
N ARG A 343 -0.17 -9.01 7.23
CA ARG A 343 -1.43 -8.29 7.07
C ARG A 343 -2.07 -8.06 8.44
N ILE A 344 -2.24 -6.80 8.80
CA ILE A 344 -2.96 -6.35 9.99
C ILE A 344 -4.31 -5.82 9.51
N THR A 345 -5.40 -6.28 10.13
CA THR A 345 -6.74 -5.93 9.69
C THR A 345 -7.67 -5.70 10.87
N LEU A 346 -8.38 -4.58 10.86
CA LEU A 346 -9.37 -4.22 11.86
C LEU A 346 -10.73 -3.98 11.22
N ALA A 347 -11.78 -4.27 11.99
CA ALA A 347 -13.17 -4.17 11.59
C ALA A 347 -14.10 -4.10 12.82
N ASP A 348 -15.38 -3.82 12.58
CA ASP A 348 -16.39 -3.66 13.62
C ASP A 348 -17.13 -4.98 13.95
N SER A 349 -16.89 -6.04 13.18
CA SER A 349 -17.32 -7.41 13.46
C SER A 349 -16.31 -8.48 13.01
N GLN A 350 -16.45 -9.71 13.52
CA GLN A 350 -15.58 -10.83 13.10
C GLN A 350 -15.83 -11.25 11.64
N ALA A 351 -17.06 -11.07 11.14
CA ALA A 351 -17.44 -11.46 9.78
C ALA A 351 -16.75 -10.59 8.71
N GLU A 352 -16.46 -9.34 9.05
CA GLU A 352 -15.75 -8.34 8.25
C GLU A 352 -14.23 -8.54 8.20
N LEU A 353 -13.66 -9.39 9.06
CA LEU A 353 -12.26 -9.80 8.95
C LEU A 353 -12.04 -10.66 7.68
N PRO A 354 -10.80 -10.74 7.14
CA PRO A 354 -10.48 -11.67 6.07
C PRO A 354 -10.90 -13.10 6.45
N SER A 355 -11.55 -13.79 5.52
CA SER A 355 -12.22 -15.09 5.69
C SER A 355 -13.34 -15.17 6.74
N GLY A 356 -13.79 -14.04 7.31
CA GLY A 356 -14.86 -13.96 8.31
C GLY A 356 -14.62 -14.76 9.60
N THR A 357 -13.36 -15.10 9.88
CA THR A 357 -12.96 -16.08 10.90
C THR A 357 -11.58 -15.75 11.47
N GLY A 358 -11.30 -16.24 12.68
CA GLY A 358 -10.05 -15.94 13.39
C GLY A 358 -10.06 -14.55 14.03
N GLY A 359 -8.87 -14.01 14.30
CA GLY A 359 -8.70 -12.72 14.98
C GLY A 359 -9.12 -12.72 16.46
N ILE A 360 -8.99 -11.55 17.10
CA ILE A 360 -9.24 -11.29 18.51
C ILE A 360 -10.17 -10.07 18.65
N ARG A 361 -11.16 -10.16 19.56
CA ARG A 361 -12.03 -9.05 19.93
C ARG A 361 -11.40 -8.22 21.05
N LEU A 362 -10.85 -7.06 20.71
CA LEU A 362 -10.21 -6.15 21.66
C LEU A 362 -11.18 -5.55 22.68
N ASP A 363 -12.44 -5.30 22.29
CA ASP A 363 -13.49 -4.80 23.19
C ASP A 363 -14.26 -5.91 23.94
N GLY A 364 -13.82 -7.17 23.82
CA GLY A 364 -14.51 -8.34 24.34
C GLY A 364 -14.21 -8.66 25.82
N ALA A 365 -14.34 -9.94 26.14
CA ALA A 365 -13.83 -10.52 27.38
C ALA A 365 -12.28 -10.60 27.35
N GLY A 366 -11.67 -10.95 28.48
CA GLY A 366 -10.21 -11.00 28.63
C GLY A 366 -9.51 -11.98 27.68
N ASP A 367 -10.20 -13.05 27.26
CA ASP A 367 -9.71 -14.05 26.30
C ASP A 367 -9.91 -13.63 24.82
N GLY A 368 -10.51 -12.46 24.56
CA GLY A 368 -10.80 -11.99 23.22
C GLY A 368 -12.02 -12.64 22.55
N LEU A 369 -12.82 -13.41 23.29
CA LEU A 369 -14.00 -14.12 22.77
C LEU A 369 -15.32 -13.58 23.36
N GLY A 370 -16.43 -13.91 22.68
CA GLY A 370 -17.79 -13.75 23.20
C GLY A 370 -18.37 -12.33 23.22
N GLY A 371 -19.53 -12.22 23.88
CA GLY A 371 -20.06 -10.93 24.34
C GLY A 371 -19.31 -10.47 25.59
N ALA A 372 -19.41 -9.18 25.93
CA ALA A 372 -18.77 -8.62 27.13
C ALA A 372 -19.06 -9.51 28.35
N SER A 373 -18.00 -10.00 29.00
CA SER A 373 -18.13 -10.91 30.13
C SER A 373 -18.67 -10.16 31.34
N GLY A 374 -19.99 -10.20 31.48
CA GLY A 374 -20.73 -9.48 32.51
C GLY A 374 -21.54 -8.31 31.98
N SER A 375 -22.76 -8.21 32.53
CA SER A 375 -23.30 -6.90 32.91
C SER A 375 -22.37 -6.27 33.96
N ARG A 376 -22.68 -5.05 34.47
CA ARG A 376 -21.88 -4.40 35.53
C ARG A 376 -21.56 -5.29 36.75
N GLY A 377 -22.35 -6.33 36.99
CA GLY A 377 -22.00 -7.41 37.93
C GLY A 377 -21.72 -8.76 37.25
N SER A 378 -20.73 -9.48 37.81
CA SER A 378 -20.48 -10.92 37.62
C SER A 378 -19.69 -11.36 36.37
N SER A 379 -18.49 -10.81 36.22
CA SER A 379 -17.27 -11.62 36.04
C SER A 379 -16.27 -11.20 37.10
N GLY A 380 -15.49 -12.12 37.66
CA GLY A 380 -14.70 -11.91 38.88
C GLY A 380 -13.53 -10.90 38.82
N ASN A 381 -13.50 -10.02 37.81
CA ASN A 381 -12.56 -8.91 37.71
C ASN A 381 -13.13 -7.63 37.03
N GLY A 382 -14.45 -7.57 36.79
CA GLY A 382 -15.18 -6.36 36.35
C GLY A 382 -14.81 -5.71 35.01
N SER A 383 -13.79 -6.16 34.27
CA SER A 383 -13.13 -5.35 33.22
C SER A 383 -13.37 -5.83 31.78
N ARG A 384 -13.78 -4.89 30.92
CA ARG A 384 -13.75 -5.00 29.45
C ARG A 384 -12.32 -4.89 28.92
N GLY A 385 -12.01 -5.67 27.89
CA GLY A 385 -10.76 -5.53 27.12
C GLY A 385 -9.95 -6.81 27.06
N TYR A 386 -9.07 -6.94 26.07
CA TYR A 386 -8.26 -8.13 25.83
C TYR A 386 -7.00 -8.21 26.72
N GLN A 387 -6.69 -9.39 27.25
CA GLN A 387 -5.42 -9.69 27.90
C GLN A 387 -4.51 -10.42 26.89
N PRO A 388 -3.40 -9.80 26.43
CA PRO A 388 -2.40 -10.50 25.61
C PRO A 388 -1.93 -11.79 26.28
N LYS A 389 -1.78 -12.88 25.50
CA LYS A 389 -1.18 -14.12 26.03
C LYS A 389 0.24 -13.87 26.54
N ALA A 390 0.58 -14.52 27.65
CA ALA A 390 1.95 -14.51 28.18
C ALA A 390 2.94 -15.10 27.16
N MET A 391 4.05 -14.38 26.96
CA MET A 391 5.28 -14.94 26.42
C MET A 391 5.99 -15.74 27.52
N THR A 392 7.05 -16.49 27.18
CA THR A 392 7.81 -17.28 28.18
C THR A 392 8.52 -16.43 29.23
N ASP A 393 8.79 -15.16 28.93
CA ASP A 393 9.60 -14.24 29.73
C ASP A 393 8.97 -12.84 29.87
N TYR A 394 7.69 -12.66 29.51
CA TYR A 394 7.06 -11.34 29.40
C TYR A 394 5.54 -11.44 29.34
N GLN A 395 4.87 -10.48 29.97
CA GLN A 395 3.42 -10.32 29.92
C GLN A 395 3.11 -8.85 29.63
N ALA A 396 2.54 -8.56 28.46
CA ALA A 396 2.08 -7.21 28.15
C ALA A 396 0.86 -6.80 28.98
N THR A 397 0.67 -5.50 29.15
CA THR A 397 -0.47 -4.91 29.88
C THR A 397 -1.80 -5.30 29.23
N ARG A 398 -2.85 -5.40 30.04
CA ARG A 398 -4.21 -5.59 29.55
C ARG A 398 -4.63 -4.40 28.67
N PHE A 399 -5.12 -4.69 27.47
CA PHE A 399 -5.72 -3.67 26.61
C PHE A 399 -7.04 -3.17 27.22
N ASN A 400 -7.14 -1.88 27.53
CA ASN A 400 -8.32 -1.30 28.20
C ASN A 400 -9.30 -0.75 27.17
N ALA A 401 -10.22 -1.60 26.70
CA ALA A 401 -11.13 -1.23 25.63
C ALA A 401 -12.40 -0.47 26.06
N TYR A 402 -12.47 0.07 27.30
CA TYR A 402 -13.63 0.89 27.70
C TYR A 402 -13.78 2.16 26.86
N ARG A 403 -12.67 2.72 26.37
CA ARG A 403 -12.65 3.92 25.50
C ARG A 403 -12.70 3.61 24.01
N LEU A 404 -12.53 2.35 23.61
CA LEU A 404 -12.69 1.89 22.23
C LEU A 404 -14.08 1.27 21.96
N TYR A 405 -14.80 0.89 23.02
CA TYR A 405 -16.15 0.37 22.91
C TYR A 405 -17.18 1.48 22.68
N THR A 406 -17.75 1.50 21.48
CA THR A 406 -18.79 2.43 21.01
C THR A 406 -20.18 1.81 20.96
N GLY A 407 -20.43 0.72 21.71
CA GLY A 407 -21.71 0.00 21.63
C GLY A 407 -22.90 0.69 22.30
N ALA A 408 -23.97 -0.07 22.56
CA ALA A 408 -25.38 0.28 22.81
C ALA A 408 -25.80 1.61 23.49
N SER A 409 -24.93 2.33 24.19
CA SER A 409 -25.21 3.69 24.70
C SER A 409 -24.92 4.79 23.67
N TYR A 410 -24.13 4.54 22.62
CA TYR A 410 -23.90 5.45 21.50
C TYR A 410 -25.05 5.41 20.46
N THR A 411 -26.29 5.47 20.94
CA THR A 411 -27.50 5.57 20.09
C THR A 411 -27.74 6.98 19.55
N ASP A 412 -26.85 7.95 19.79
CA ASP A 412 -26.97 9.29 19.21
C ASP A 412 -26.99 9.21 17.68
N ARG A 413 -28.01 9.81 17.08
CA ARG A 413 -28.33 9.73 15.64
C ARG A 413 -28.43 8.31 15.08
N SER A 414 -28.99 7.38 15.86
CA SER A 414 -29.47 6.06 15.38
C SER A 414 -28.40 4.98 15.07
N MET A 415 -27.15 5.13 15.52
CA MET A 415 -26.09 4.15 15.23
C MET A 415 -26.38 2.72 15.77
N PRO A 416 -25.89 1.65 15.10
CA PRO A 416 -26.18 0.28 15.52
C PRO A 416 -25.51 0.00 16.86
N ALA A 417 -26.32 -0.47 17.82
CA ALA A 417 -25.96 -0.70 19.22
C ALA A 417 -24.89 -1.78 19.49
N ALA A 418 -24.17 -2.24 18.46
CA ALA A 418 -23.40 -3.49 18.46
C ALA A 418 -22.01 -3.41 17.81
N ARG A 419 -21.50 -2.21 17.48
CA ARG A 419 -20.11 -2.03 17.00
C ARG A 419 -19.11 -2.67 17.98
N GLN A 420 -18.21 -3.49 17.44
CA GLN A 420 -17.17 -4.21 18.18
C GLN A 420 -15.79 -3.67 17.76
N THR A 421 -14.70 -4.21 18.29
CA THR A 421 -13.35 -3.86 17.85
C THR A 421 -12.57 -5.15 17.63
N TRP A 422 -12.56 -5.62 16.40
CA TRP A 422 -11.80 -6.81 16.01
C TRP A 422 -10.45 -6.42 15.42
N ILE A 423 -9.45 -7.25 15.68
CA ILE A 423 -8.15 -7.22 15.01
C ILE A 423 -7.77 -8.63 14.56
N LYS A 424 -7.14 -8.74 13.40
CA LYS A 424 -6.52 -9.95 12.89
C LYS A 424 -5.11 -9.61 12.40
N VAL A 425 -4.13 -10.46 12.72
CA VAL A 425 -2.77 -10.39 12.18
C VAL A 425 -2.48 -11.71 11.48
N GLU A 426 -2.27 -11.65 10.17
CA GLU A 426 -2.03 -12.80 9.31
C GLU A 426 -0.64 -12.72 8.70
N ILE A 427 0.07 -13.84 8.68
CA ILE A 427 1.25 -14.01 7.85
C ILE A 427 0.79 -14.40 6.44
N VAL A 428 1.13 -13.58 5.46
CA VAL A 428 0.79 -13.79 4.05
C VAL A 428 2.00 -14.43 3.34
N LYS A 429 1.78 -15.53 2.61
CA LYS A 429 2.80 -16.26 1.85
C LYS A 429 2.28 -16.55 0.44
N ILE A 430 3.19 -16.81 -0.50
CA ILE A 430 2.85 -17.39 -1.81
C ILE A 430 3.35 -18.83 -1.82
N ASN A 431 2.45 -19.78 -2.07
CA ASN A 431 2.81 -21.18 -2.19
C ASN A 431 3.72 -21.40 -3.40
N ALA A 432 4.95 -21.89 -3.17
CA ALA A 432 5.96 -22.03 -4.22
C ALA A 432 5.60 -23.04 -5.34
N ALA A 433 4.62 -23.91 -5.13
CA ALA A 433 4.18 -24.94 -6.09
C ALA A 433 2.87 -24.59 -6.80
N THR A 434 1.89 -24.00 -6.11
CA THR A 434 0.58 -23.61 -6.70
C THR A 434 0.55 -22.16 -7.18
N LEU A 435 1.47 -21.32 -6.70
CA LEU A 435 1.52 -19.86 -6.91
C LEU A 435 0.28 -19.11 -6.39
N LEU A 436 -0.45 -19.71 -5.44
CA LEU A 436 -1.58 -19.09 -4.76
C LEU A 436 -1.15 -18.40 -3.48
N VAL A 437 -1.92 -17.39 -3.08
CA VAL A 437 -1.78 -16.71 -1.78
C VAL A 437 -2.26 -17.65 -0.67
N GLU A 438 -1.42 -17.85 0.33
CA GLU A 438 -1.74 -18.58 1.56
C GLU A 438 -1.63 -17.62 2.73
N THR A 439 -2.53 -17.77 3.70
CA THR A 439 -2.61 -16.90 4.88
C THR A 439 -2.68 -17.74 6.13
N GLN A 440 -2.01 -17.28 7.18
CA GLN A 440 -1.88 -17.99 8.43
C GLN A 440 -2.15 -17.01 9.58
N ASP A 441 -3.20 -17.26 10.35
CA ASP A 441 -3.52 -16.45 11.53
C ASP A 441 -2.41 -16.61 12.58
N ALA A 442 -1.84 -15.48 12.99
CA ALA A 442 -0.82 -15.33 14.02
C ALA A 442 -1.22 -14.21 15.01
N THR A 443 -2.51 -13.85 15.07
CA THR A 443 -3.03 -12.72 15.86
C THR A 443 -2.62 -12.84 17.32
N GLU A 444 -2.85 -14.00 17.93
CA GLU A 444 -2.63 -14.21 19.35
C GLU A 444 -1.13 -14.13 19.73
N ASP A 445 -0.26 -14.79 18.96
CA ASP A 445 1.19 -14.69 19.09
C ASP A 445 1.68 -13.24 18.91
N PHE A 446 1.23 -12.56 17.86
CA PHE A 446 1.70 -11.22 17.53
C PHE A 446 1.26 -10.20 18.59
N LEU A 447 0.04 -10.32 19.10
CA LEU A 447 -0.47 -9.46 20.16
C LEU A 447 0.16 -9.73 21.53
N SER A 448 0.82 -10.87 21.77
CA SER A 448 1.57 -11.15 23.02
C SER A 448 2.68 -10.13 23.30
N LEU A 449 3.14 -9.42 22.26
CA LEU A 449 4.11 -8.32 22.37
C LEU A 449 3.52 -7.06 23.05
N GLY A 450 2.20 -6.88 23.00
CA GLY A 450 1.49 -5.74 23.58
C GLY A 450 0.75 -4.87 22.54
N LEU A 451 -0.13 -4.01 23.07
CA LEU A 451 -1.02 -3.10 22.33
C LEU A 451 -0.99 -1.64 22.83
N THR A 452 -0.28 -1.40 23.93
CA THR A 452 -0.10 -0.13 24.61
C THR A 452 1.28 0.45 24.27
N GLU A 453 1.39 1.77 24.22
CA GLU A 453 2.69 2.46 24.36
C GLU A 453 3.29 2.17 25.74
N GLN A 454 4.60 2.31 25.94
CA GLN A 454 5.20 2.17 27.27
C GLN A 454 4.87 3.38 28.16
N ALA A 455 4.66 3.17 29.47
CA ALA A 455 4.40 4.26 30.41
C ALA A 455 5.58 5.26 30.49
N PRO A 456 5.30 6.57 30.67
CA PRO A 456 6.34 7.56 30.88
C PRO A 456 6.94 7.43 32.30
N PRO A 457 8.29 7.49 32.46
CA PRO A 457 8.93 7.40 33.77
C PRO A 457 8.42 8.43 34.78
N ARG A 458 8.41 8.05 36.07
CA ARG A 458 7.87 8.81 37.20
C ARG A 458 8.17 10.32 37.14
N VAL A 459 7.11 11.14 37.13
CA VAL A 459 7.20 12.60 37.17
C VAL A 459 6.73 13.11 38.55
N GLY A 460 7.61 13.01 39.54
CA GLY A 460 7.34 13.42 40.93
C GLY A 460 6.46 12.44 41.70
N ASN A 461 5.66 12.96 42.63
CA ASN A 461 4.83 12.16 43.55
C ASN A 461 3.38 11.98 43.04
N LEU A 462 3.13 12.08 41.73
CA LEU A 462 1.77 12.14 41.18
C LEU A 462 1.43 10.99 40.21
N PHE A 463 2.40 10.15 39.86
CA PHE A 463 2.24 9.08 38.87
C PHE A 463 3.24 7.96 39.14
N GLU A 464 2.76 6.74 39.40
CA GLU A 464 3.57 5.54 39.55
C GLU A 464 2.89 4.40 38.75
N PRO A 465 3.52 3.82 37.73
CA PRO A 465 3.19 2.45 37.30
C PRO A 465 3.67 1.47 38.37
N ASP A 466 3.39 0.17 38.19
CA ASP A 466 3.89 -0.90 39.07
C ASP A 466 5.42 -0.77 39.29
N ASP A 467 5.92 -1.06 40.50
CA ASP A 467 7.31 -0.81 40.89
C ASP A 467 8.30 -1.56 39.96
N ASP A 468 7.93 -2.78 39.54
CA ASP A 468 8.71 -3.62 38.61
C ASP A 468 8.44 -3.30 37.11
N TYR A 469 7.50 -2.40 36.76
CA TYR A 469 7.03 -2.17 35.37
C TYR A 469 8.17 -1.88 34.37
N TYR A 470 9.17 -1.10 34.78
CA TYR A 470 10.32 -0.76 33.94
C TYR A 470 11.40 -1.83 33.94
N ASP A 471 11.58 -2.54 35.05
CA ASP A 471 12.62 -3.57 35.21
C ASP A 471 12.21 -4.87 34.47
N ASP A 472 10.93 -5.22 34.48
CA ASP A 472 10.33 -6.24 33.60
C ASP A 472 10.14 -5.75 32.14
N GLY A 473 10.32 -4.45 31.90
CA GLY A 473 10.22 -3.83 30.59
C GLY A 473 8.84 -3.97 29.94
N ILE A 474 7.77 -3.85 30.75
CA ILE A 474 6.39 -4.01 30.30
C ILE A 474 6.07 -3.02 29.16
N ASP A 475 5.29 -3.50 28.18
CA ASP A 475 4.90 -2.83 26.92
C ASP A 475 6.05 -2.36 26.00
N SER A 476 7.31 -2.59 26.38
CA SER A 476 8.50 -2.24 25.56
C SER A 476 8.62 -3.05 24.26
N ARG A 477 7.79 -4.08 24.07
CA ARG A 477 7.80 -4.96 22.88
C ARG A 477 6.67 -4.64 21.88
N SER A 478 5.67 -3.82 22.26
CA SER A 478 4.50 -3.51 21.42
C SER A 478 4.90 -3.00 20.04
N ILE A 479 4.47 -3.70 18.98
CA ILE A 479 4.65 -3.26 17.58
C ILE A 479 3.45 -2.46 17.12
N ILE A 480 2.25 -2.97 17.35
CA ILE A 480 0.99 -2.27 17.12
C ILE A 480 0.64 -1.58 18.43
N LYS A 481 0.44 -0.27 18.41
CA LYS A 481 0.02 0.50 19.58
C LYS A 481 -1.29 1.22 19.24
N MET A 482 -2.30 0.98 20.05
CA MET A 482 -3.64 1.58 19.93
C MET A 482 -4.05 2.35 21.19
N GLN A 483 -3.18 2.38 22.21
CA GLN A 483 -3.41 3.15 23.43
C GLN A 483 -2.17 3.94 23.88
N ARG A 484 -2.42 5.18 24.31
CA ARG A 484 -1.49 6.04 25.03
C ARG A 484 -1.76 6.01 26.53
N TYR A 485 -0.75 6.43 27.27
CA TYR A 485 -0.84 6.87 28.66
C TYR A 485 -0.87 8.41 28.73
N THR A 486 -1.32 8.97 29.87
CA THR A 486 -1.48 10.41 30.08
C THR A 486 -0.22 11.21 29.73
N VAL A 487 -0.35 12.18 28.81
CA VAL A 487 0.80 12.94 28.27
C VAL A 487 1.36 13.91 29.30
N SER A 488 2.55 13.62 29.85
CA SER A 488 3.28 14.55 30.72
C SER A 488 4.11 15.54 29.89
N ASN A 489 3.72 16.83 29.84
CA ASN A 489 4.56 18.04 29.67
C ASN A 489 3.71 19.25 29.21
N ILE A 490 2.75 19.69 30.02
CA ILE A 490 2.11 21.01 29.89
C ILE A 490 1.49 21.41 31.24
N SER A 491 1.37 22.71 31.48
CA SER A 491 0.88 23.29 32.75
C SER A 491 -0.62 23.10 33.05
N ALA A 492 -1.31 22.19 32.34
CA ALA A 492 -2.54 21.50 32.75
C ALA A 492 -3.04 20.53 31.64
N PRO A 493 -3.19 19.22 31.88
CA PRO A 493 -4.15 18.39 31.16
C PRO A 493 -5.59 18.67 31.67
N PRO A 494 -6.61 18.82 30.80
CA PRO A 494 -7.96 19.14 31.24
C PRO A 494 -8.77 17.97 31.81
N ILE A 495 -9.93 18.36 32.35
CA ILE A 495 -10.85 17.59 33.16
C ILE A 495 -12.26 17.77 32.47
N LYS A 496 -13.01 16.68 32.14
CA LYS A 496 -14.33 16.45 31.41
C LYS A 496 -15.67 16.30 32.23
N ALA A 497 -16.66 17.19 32.08
CA ALA A 497 -17.95 17.10 32.81
C ALA A 497 -18.88 15.91 32.40
N ASN A 498 -20.01 15.73 33.11
CA ASN A 498 -20.92 14.58 33.02
C ASN A 498 -22.13 14.76 32.06
N ASP A 499 -22.85 13.66 31.78
CA ASP A 499 -23.44 13.42 30.45
C ASP A 499 -24.98 13.50 30.28
N SER A 500 -25.83 13.57 31.32
CA SER A 500 -27.30 13.65 31.06
C SER A 500 -28.22 14.11 32.21
N GLY A 501 -28.30 15.42 32.37
CA GLY A 501 -29.46 16.07 32.98
C GLY A 501 -29.29 17.57 32.95
N GLN A 502 -29.86 18.24 31.93
CA GLN A 502 -29.71 19.69 31.66
C GLN A 502 -29.51 20.51 32.94
N PRO A 503 -28.25 20.84 33.31
CA PRO A 503 -28.01 21.85 34.31
C PRO A 503 -28.34 23.15 33.61
N ALA A 504 -29.48 23.75 33.95
CA ALA A 504 -29.83 25.08 33.49
C ALA A 504 -28.84 26.08 34.12
N TYR A 505 -27.67 26.23 33.51
CA TYR A 505 -26.61 27.09 34.02
C TYR A 505 -26.02 27.96 32.91
N THR A 506 -26.46 29.22 32.93
CA THR A 506 -25.76 30.34 32.32
C THR A 506 -24.28 30.32 32.68
N PRO A 507 -23.36 30.58 31.74
CA PRO A 507 -21.93 30.44 31.96
C PRO A 507 -21.44 31.38 33.08
N GLY A 508 -21.00 30.79 34.19
CA GLY A 508 -20.08 31.41 35.14
C GLY A 508 -18.64 31.04 34.77
N PRO A 509 -17.62 31.84 35.13
CA PRO A 509 -16.29 31.72 34.49
C PRO A 509 -15.49 30.45 34.86
N ASP A 510 -15.82 29.80 35.98
CA ASP A 510 -14.92 28.87 36.67
C ASP A 510 -15.63 27.57 37.15
N SER A 511 -15.73 26.49 36.34
CA SER A 511 -16.09 25.12 36.82
C SER A 511 -16.00 24.02 35.73
N LYS A 512 -15.31 22.87 35.99
CA LYS A 512 -15.16 21.71 35.05
C LYS A 512 -14.87 20.34 35.77
N PRO A 513 -15.80 19.34 35.80
CA PRO A 513 -15.58 17.88 36.01
C PRO A 513 -14.55 17.15 35.10
N VAL A 514 -13.97 15.92 35.38
CA VAL A 514 -13.47 14.75 34.52
C VAL A 514 -14.05 13.49 35.15
N TYR A 515 -14.37 12.44 34.38
CA TYR A 515 -14.70 11.12 34.96
C TYR A 515 -14.06 9.93 34.22
N THR A 516 -13.64 8.94 35.02
CA THR A 516 -13.16 7.59 34.67
C THR A 516 -14.23 6.54 35.06
N PHE A 517 -13.99 5.22 34.81
CA PHE A 517 -14.96 4.11 35.07
C PHE A 517 -14.29 2.70 35.20
N VAL A 518 -14.32 2.03 36.38
CA VAL A 518 -14.15 0.55 36.59
C VAL A 518 -15.06 -0.02 37.72
N ASP A 519 -16.13 -0.77 37.41
CA ASP A 519 -17.05 -1.34 38.43
C ASP A 519 -16.51 -2.59 39.13
N LEU A 520 -16.53 -2.61 40.47
CA LEU A 520 -16.25 -3.79 41.29
C LEU A 520 -17.31 -3.99 42.40
N ASP A 521 -17.89 -5.20 42.37
CA ASP A 521 -18.72 -5.91 43.34
C ASP A 521 -20.22 -5.54 43.53
N PRO A 522 -21.16 -6.53 43.49
CA PRO A 522 -22.59 -6.27 43.31
C PRO A 522 -23.41 -6.25 44.61
N ASN A 523 -22.83 -5.89 45.76
CA ASN A 523 -23.49 -6.00 47.07
C ASN A 523 -24.03 -4.64 47.59
N PRO A 524 -25.34 -4.36 47.50
CA PRO A 524 -25.91 -3.02 47.76
C PRO A 524 -26.00 -2.63 49.25
N ALA A 525 -25.46 -3.44 50.17
CA ALA A 525 -25.64 -3.26 51.62
C ALA A 525 -24.47 -2.55 52.34
N VAL A 526 -23.36 -2.27 51.66
CA VAL A 526 -22.15 -1.66 52.26
C VAL A 526 -21.73 -0.39 51.51
N TYR A 527 -22.70 0.48 51.20
CA TYR A 527 -22.42 1.81 50.66
C TYR A 527 -22.09 2.80 51.80
N ASN A 528 -20.80 2.91 52.14
CA ASN A 528 -20.25 3.98 52.99
C ASN A 528 -18.81 4.30 52.55
N GLY A 529 -18.68 5.29 51.67
CA GLY A 529 -17.39 5.76 51.14
C GLY A 529 -17.27 5.54 49.64
N TYR A 530 -17.49 6.61 48.88
CA TYR A 530 -16.74 6.81 47.64
C TYR A 530 -15.47 7.55 48.05
N SER A 531 -14.28 6.99 47.80
CA SER A 531 -13.01 7.67 48.00
C SER A 531 -12.66 8.50 46.77
N CYS A 532 -13.55 9.44 46.42
CA CYS A 532 -13.18 10.45 45.44
C CYS A 532 -12.18 11.43 46.04
N VAL A 533 -11.30 11.99 45.20
CA VAL A 533 -10.41 13.09 45.59
C VAL A 533 -11.26 14.34 45.86
N THR A 534 -11.83 14.41 47.06
CA THR A 534 -12.27 15.65 47.66
C THR A 534 -11.08 16.29 48.35
N ASN A 535 -10.75 17.51 47.94
CA ASN A 535 -11.02 18.60 48.85
C ASN A 535 -11.35 19.89 48.08
N ASP A 536 -12.51 20.44 48.44
CA ASP A 536 -12.86 21.86 48.36
C ASP A 536 -12.60 22.57 47.02
N ASN A 537 -13.61 22.50 46.12
CA ASN A 537 -14.38 23.71 45.73
C ASN A 537 -15.46 23.46 44.64
N TYR A 538 -15.57 22.26 44.05
CA TYR A 538 -16.41 22.07 42.85
C TYR A 538 -17.37 20.87 42.89
N LEU A 539 -18.47 20.99 43.64
CA LEU A 539 -19.79 20.49 43.24
C LEU A 539 -20.91 21.30 43.93
N ILE A 540 -22.01 21.57 43.21
CA ILE A 540 -23.21 22.25 43.72
C ILE A 540 -24.25 21.18 44.14
N PRO A 541 -25.09 21.38 45.18
CA PRO A 541 -25.98 20.34 45.69
C PRO A 541 -26.98 19.79 44.65
N GLY A 542 -26.83 18.52 44.27
CA GLY A 542 -27.79 17.81 43.42
C GLY A 542 -27.28 16.53 42.73
N GLU A 543 -25.98 16.42 42.47
CA GLU A 543 -25.42 15.42 41.53
C GLU A 543 -25.04 14.05 42.12
N ALA A 544 -25.50 13.73 43.33
CA ALA A 544 -25.01 12.58 44.11
C ALA A 544 -25.38 11.17 43.59
N ASN A 545 -26.11 11.03 42.48
CA ASN A 545 -26.86 9.80 42.14
C ASN A 545 -26.46 9.07 40.84
N PHE A 546 -25.46 9.54 40.08
CA PHE A 546 -25.18 9.01 38.72
C PHE A 546 -23.71 8.65 38.40
N HIS A 547 -22.80 8.71 39.38
CA HIS A 547 -21.38 8.44 39.17
C HIS A 547 -20.83 7.33 40.06
N GLY A 548 -20.59 6.19 39.42
CA GLY A 548 -19.41 5.37 39.66
C GLY A 548 -18.86 5.05 38.26
N ILE A 549 -17.54 4.94 38.05
CA ILE A 549 -16.58 4.39 39.03
C ILE A 549 -15.12 4.90 38.83
N GLU A 550 -14.22 4.70 39.79
CA GLU A 550 -12.80 5.06 39.68
C GLU A 550 -11.94 3.91 39.11
N ALA A 551 -10.62 4.13 39.04
CA ALA A 551 -9.60 3.08 38.93
C ALA A 551 -8.51 3.32 40.00
N GLU A 552 -8.95 3.52 41.25
CA GLU A 552 -8.09 3.43 42.42
C GLU A 552 -7.85 1.95 42.71
N ILE A 553 -6.58 1.52 42.74
CA ILE A 553 -6.20 0.27 43.41
C ILE A 553 -5.48 0.74 44.66
N ASN A 554 -6.20 0.77 45.78
CA ASN A 554 -5.54 0.80 47.08
C ASN A 554 -4.69 -0.47 47.16
N ASP A 555 -3.38 -0.31 47.33
CA ASP A 555 -2.57 -1.43 47.77
C ASP A 555 -2.95 -1.74 49.22
N GLU A 556 -3.06 -3.02 49.59
CA GLU A 556 -3.53 -3.42 50.92
C GLU A 556 -2.44 -3.27 52.01
N ASP A 557 -1.34 -2.58 51.71
CA ASP A 557 -0.30 -2.24 52.68
C ASP A 557 -0.77 -1.11 53.62
N GLU A 558 -1.49 -1.54 54.66
CA GLU A 558 -2.01 -0.73 55.75
C GLU A 558 -0.97 0.31 56.24
N ASN A 559 -1.41 1.58 56.36
CA ASN A 559 -0.77 2.73 57.05
C ASN A 559 0.01 3.79 56.23
N SER A 560 -0.11 3.83 54.91
CA SER A 560 0.43 4.94 54.09
C SER A 560 -0.65 5.99 53.74
N ASN A 561 -0.53 7.23 54.26
CA ASN A 561 -1.39 8.36 53.87
C ASN A 561 -0.94 8.97 52.52
N GLY A 562 -1.01 8.21 51.44
CA GLY A 562 -0.66 8.65 50.08
C GLY A 562 -1.67 8.15 49.06
N ASP A 563 -2.37 9.08 48.41
CA ASP A 563 -3.36 8.76 47.38
C ASP A 563 -2.62 8.43 46.06
N ASP A 564 -2.48 7.14 45.71
CA ASP A 564 -1.75 6.72 44.51
C ASP A 564 -2.58 6.88 43.23
N LEU A 565 -2.37 8.01 42.55
CA LEU A 565 -2.96 8.35 41.26
C LEU A 565 -2.43 7.43 40.14
N LYS A 566 -3.31 6.61 39.57
CA LYS A 566 -2.97 5.63 38.53
C LYS A 566 -3.18 6.15 37.11
N ILE A 567 -2.33 5.69 36.20
CA ILE A 567 -2.28 6.13 34.81
C ILE A 567 -3.48 5.56 34.03
N VAL A 568 -4.30 6.44 33.44
CA VAL A 568 -5.45 6.04 32.63
C VAL A 568 -5.04 5.86 31.17
N PRO A 569 -5.20 4.66 30.58
CA PRO A 569 -4.97 4.46 29.14
C PRO A 569 -6.15 5.00 28.31
N PHE A 570 -5.83 5.60 27.16
CA PHE A 570 -6.80 6.14 26.21
C PHE A 570 -6.36 5.85 24.75
N PRO A 571 -7.26 5.93 23.75
CA PRO A 571 -6.92 5.64 22.35
C PRO A 571 -5.84 6.59 21.80
N ILE A 572 -5.12 6.20 20.75
CA ILE A 572 -4.22 7.16 20.09
C ILE A 572 -5.06 8.05 19.18
N GLU A 573 -5.25 9.31 19.55
CA GLU A 573 -6.02 10.29 18.80
C GLU A 573 -5.13 11.48 18.42
N MET A 574 -5.40 12.11 17.26
CA MET A 574 -4.84 13.42 16.91
C MET A 574 -5.86 14.26 16.14
N PHE A 575 -5.58 15.55 15.97
CA PHE A 575 -6.33 16.41 15.05
C PHE A 575 -5.52 16.71 13.78
N ASP A 576 -5.98 16.24 12.61
CA ASP A 576 -5.43 16.67 11.32
C ASP A 576 -6.20 17.87 10.78
N GLY A 577 -5.49 18.99 10.63
CA GLY A 577 -6.08 20.21 10.08
C GLY A 577 -6.45 20.13 8.59
N ARG A 578 -5.86 19.25 7.79
CA ARG A 578 -6.27 19.08 6.38
C ARG A 578 -7.63 18.38 6.29
N GLU A 579 -7.85 17.41 7.16
CA GLU A 579 -9.10 16.66 7.26
C GLU A 579 -10.21 17.47 7.95
N GLY A 580 -9.86 18.21 9.00
CA GLY A 580 -10.83 18.83 9.90
C GLY A 580 -11.41 20.17 9.49
N ILE A 581 -10.70 20.97 8.69
CA ILE A 581 -11.12 22.33 8.34
C ILE A 581 -11.18 22.54 6.82
N SER A 582 -12.36 22.95 6.33
CA SER A 582 -12.68 23.20 4.91
C SER A 582 -11.82 24.28 4.23
N ARG A 583 -11.00 24.97 5.01
CA ARG A 583 -9.84 25.71 4.54
C ARG A 583 -8.70 25.29 5.46
N PHE A 584 -7.63 24.72 4.90
CA PHE A 584 -6.35 24.60 5.61
C PHE A 584 -6.05 25.95 6.28
N ASP A 585 -5.59 25.96 7.53
CA ASP A 585 -5.31 27.19 8.28
C ASP A 585 -4.01 27.84 7.78
N LEU A 586 -4.07 28.32 6.54
CA LEU A 586 -3.04 29.06 5.85
C LEU A 586 -2.46 30.12 6.78
N TYR A 587 -3.34 30.91 7.42
CA TYR A 587 -2.97 32.09 8.20
C TYR A 587 -2.65 31.81 9.68
N GLY A 588 -2.65 30.54 10.13
CA GLY A 588 -2.32 30.12 11.49
C GLY A 588 -3.21 30.69 12.60
N ASN A 589 -4.42 31.14 12.26
CA ASN A 589 -5.36 31.79 13.18
C ASN A 589 -6.81 31.30 13.01
N TYR A 590 -7.10 30.46 12.02
CA TYR A 590 -8.45 29.94 11.74
C TYR A 590 -8.98 29.12 12.90
N LEU A 591 -8.16 28.24 13.51
CA LEU A 591 -8.61 27.43 14.64
C LEU A 591 -8.93 28.26 15.87
N THR A 592 -8.01 29.17 16.26
CA THR A 592 -8.18 30.05 17.43
C THR A 592 -9.32 31.06 17.25
N THR A 593 -9.62 31.45 16.01
CA THR A 593 -10.68 32.42 15.69
C THR A 593 -12.06 31.77 15.55
N ASN A 594 -12.15 30.60 14.92
CA ASN A 594 -13.43 29.94 14.64
C ASN A 594 -13.85 28.92 15.70
N TYR A 595 -12.91 28.40 16.50
CA TYR A 595 -13.17 27.50 17.63
C TYR A 595 -12.56 28.01 18.95
N PRO A 596 -12.87 29.27 19.36
CA PRO A 596 -12.22 29.94 20.50
C PRO A 596 -12.50 29.30 21.86
N THR A 597 -13.43 28.34 21.96
CA THR A 597 -13.84 27.67 23.19
C THR A 597 -13.02 26.40 23.52
N GLY A 598 -11.96 26.11 22.76
CA GLY A 598 -11.20 24.86 22.88
C GLY A 598 -11.93 23.66 22.25
N THR A 599 -12.77 23.93 21.24
CA THR A 599 -13.44 22.91 20.44
C THR A 599 -12.71 22.68 19.12
N ILE A 600 -13.01 21.56 18.46
CA ILE A 600 -12.52 21.17 17.14
C ILE A 600 -13.62 20.42 16.38
N PRO A 601 -13.64 20.45 15.03
CA PRO A 601 -14.54 19.63 14.22
C PRO A 601 -14.26 18.13 14.40
N TRP A 602 -15.31 17.30 14.48
CA TRP A 602 -15.15 15.85 14.50
C TRP A 602 -14.40 15.32 13.28
N ASN A 603 -14.61 15.90 12.09
CA ASN A 603 -13.98 15.44 10.85
C ASN A 603 -12.44 15.48 10.84
N GLY A 604 -11.81 16.26 11.72
CA GLY A 604 -10.35 16.27 11.83
C GLY A 604 -9.81 15.36 12.91
N VAL A 605 -10.67 14.78 13.76
CA VAL A 605 -10.26 13.85 14.81
C VAL A 605 -9.98 12.49 14.17
N MET A 606 -8.73 12.06 14.24
CA MET A 606 -8.23 10.84 13.61
C MET A 606 -7.79 9.85 14.68
N SER A 607 -8.47 8.70 14.76
CA SER A 607 -8.00 7.57 15.54
C SER A 607 -6.84 6.88 14.82
N LEU A 608 -5.72 6.72 15.52
CA LEU A 608 -4.49 6.19 14.98
C LEU A 608 -4.16 4.79 15.47
N ILE A 609 -3.50 4.03 14.60
CA ILE A 609 -2.71 2.86 14.95
C ILE A 609 -1.24 3.22 14.75
N ASP A 610 -0.49 3.30 15.85
CA ASP A 610 0.96 3.48 15.79
C ASP A 610 1.62 2.12 15.48
N ILE A 611 2.54 2.11 14.51
CA ILE A 611 3.41 0.99 14.18
C ILE A 611 4.84 1.35 14.60
N ASP A 612 5.32 0.69 15.65
CA ASP A 612 6.68 0.87 16.15
C ASP A 612 7.67 0.08 15.28
N VAL A 613 8.34 0.82 14.39
CA VAL A 613 9.25 0.26 13.39
C VAL A 613 10.52 -0.31 14.03
N THR A 614 10.92 0.19 15.20
CA THR A 614 12.06 -0.35 15.95
C THR A 614 11.71 -1.68 16.59
N ASN A 615 10.52 -1.82 17.19
CA ASN A 615 10.05 -3.10 17.72
C ASN A 615 9.75 -4.12 16.61
N PHE A 616 9.20 -3.67 15.48
CA PHE A 616 9.05 -4.54 14.30
C PHE A 616 10.41 -5.08 13.82
N ARG A 617 11.43 -4.20 13.77
CA ARG A 617 12.79 -4.62 13.44
C ARG A 617 13.32 -5.67 14.42
N ARG A 618 13.16 -5.47 15.73
CA ARG A 618 13.58 -6.44 16.77
C ARG A 618 12.94 -7.83 16.56
N PHE A 619 11.65 -7.85 16.23
CA PHE A 619 10.94 -9.08 15.89
C PHE A 619 11.53 -9.79 14.65
N VAL A 620 11.67 -9.10 13.50
CA VAL A 620 12.17 -9.74 12.28
C VAL A 620 13.70 -9.98 12.26
N ASP A 621 14.45 -9.32 13.15
CA ASP A 621 15.85 -9.63 13.48
C ASP A 621 15.97 -10.89 14.39
N GLY A 622 14.86 -11.45 14.89
CA GLY A 622 14.82 -12.71 15.65
C GLY A 622 14.93 -12.59 17.18
N GLU A 623 14.85 -11.39 17.75
CA GLU A 623 15.03 -11.16 19.19
C GLU A 623 14.02 -11.91 20.09
N PHE A 624 12.84 -12.20 19.54
CA PHE A 624 11.72 -12.82 20.25
C PHE A 624 11.52 -14.32 19.92
N ASN A 625 12.42 -14.92 19.13
CA ASN A 625 12.32 -16.32 18.74
C ASN A 625 12.28 -17.27 19.95
N GLY A 626 11.33 -18.20 19.94
CA GLY A 626 11.14 -19.17 21.04
C GLY A 626 10.56 -18.57 22.33
N LYS A 627 10.20 -17.29 22.34
CA LYS A 627 9.53 -16.62 23.48
C LYS A 627 8.02 -16.49 23.31
N PHE A 628 7.53 -16.51 22.07
CA PHE A 628 6.10 -16.41 21.76
C PHE A 628 5.27 -17.54 22.39
N PRO A 629 3.95 -17.33 22.59
CA PRO A 629 3.01 -18.38 22.96
C PRO A 629 3.07 -19.59 22.00
N SER A 630 2.57 -20.74 22.46
CA SER A 630 2.44 -21.91 21.59
C SER A 630 1.21 -21.79 20.69
N ASN A 631 1.43 -21.94 19.38
CA ASN A 631 0.41 -21.92 18.34
C ASN A 631 0.65 -23.09 17.37
N ALA A 632 -0.18 -24.13 17.49
CA ALA A 632 -0.08 -25.36 16.71
C ALA A 632 -0.44 -25.21 15.22
N ALA A 633 -0.94 -24.05 14.79
CA ALA A 633 -1.19 -23.75 13.38
C ALA A 633 0.07 -23.22 12.66
N LEU A 634 1.08 -22.74 13.39
CA LEU A 634 2.35 -22.29 12.82
C LEU A 634 3.32 -23.47 12.61
N PRO A 635 4.14 -23.48 11.53
CA PRO A 635 5.04 -24.60 11.22
C PRO A 635 6.04 -24.96 12.34
N GLY A 636 6.48 -23.97 13.11
CA GLY A 636 7.36 -24.14 14.27
C GLY A 636 6.64 -24.38 15.61
N GLY A 637 5.31 -24.36 15.65
CA GLY A 637 4.50 -24.46 16.88
C GLY A 637 4.45 -23.18 17.74
N SER A 638 5.04 -22.08 17.27
CA SER A 638 5.02 -20.72 17.83
C SER A 638 5.53 -19.75 16.76
N LEU A 639 5.18 -18.47 16.83
CA LEU A 639 5.68 -17.45 15.90
C LEU A 639 7.20 -17.26 15.94
N SER A 640 7.80 -17.02 14.78
CA SER A 640 9.23 -16.74 14.60
C SER A 640 9.47 -15.68 13.51
N ASN A 641 10.69 -15.11 13.48
CA ASN A 641 11.11 -14.21 12.40
C ASN A 641 11.11 -14.88 11.00
N ASP A 642 11.37 -16.20 10.96
CA ASP A 642 11.47 -17.02 9.75
C ASP A 642 10.08 -17.32 9.15
N ASP A 643 9.01 -17.16 9.95
CA ASP A 643 7.65 -17.20 9.44
C ASP A 643 7.33 -15.99 8.55
N VAL A 644 7.90 -14.83 8.83
CA VAL A 644 7.66 -13.60 8.05
C VAL A 644 8.55 -13.59 6.80
N PRO A 645 7.99 -13.64 5.57
CA PRO A 645 8.78 -13.72 4.34
C PRO A 645 9.83 -12.62 4.23
N SER A 646 11.09 -13.03 4.09
CA SER A 646 12.27 -12.15 3.92
C SER A 646 12.62 -11.87 2.46
N ASP A 647 12.30 -12.81 1.60
CA ASP A 647 12.94 -12.96 0.30
C ASP A 647 12.15 -12.21 -0.77
N ASN A 648 12.60 -10.98 -1.06
CA ASN A 648 12.31 -10.23 -2.29
C ASN A 648 10.80 -10.20 -2.67
N PRO A 649 10.02 -9.28 -2.09
CA PRO A 649 10.37 -7.85 -2.11
C PRO A 649 11.05 -7.28 -0.84
N GLY A 650 11.28 -8.09 0.18
CA GLY A 650 11.72 -7.64 1.50
C GLY A 650 10.61 -7.86 2.53
N ARG A 651 10.62 -7.14 3.67
CA ARG A 651 9.51 -7.19 4.62
C ARG A 651 8.41 -6.21 4.21
N LEU A 652 7.17 -6.71 4.14
CA LEU A 652 5.97 -5.90 3.97
C LEU A 652 5.12 -5.96 5.23
N ILE A 653 4.59 -4.80 5.64
CA ILE A 653 3.46 -4.68 6.55
C ILE A 653 2.32 -4.04 5.76
N TYR A 654 1.19 -4.73 5.67
CA TYR A 654 -0.06 -4.19 5.17
C TYR A 654 -1.00 -3.90 6.35
N VAL A 655 -1.62 -2.73 6.39
CA VAL A 655 -2.58 -2.34 7.44
C VAL A 655 -3.89 -1.85 6.81
N SER A 656 -5.01 -2.36 7.32
CA SER A 656 -6.36 -1.98 6.89
C SER A 656 -7.26 -1.88 8.12
N ASP A 657 -7.60 -0.67 8.54
CA ASP A 657 -8.52 -0.39 9.63
C ASP A 657 -9.83 0.17 9.08
N ARG A 658 -10.85 -0.70 8.91
CA ARG A 658 -12.20 -0.33 8.44
C ARG A 658 -13.20 -0.20 9.60
N ARG A 659 -12.76 0.28 10.76
CA ARG A 659 -13.65 0.55 11.89
C ARG A 659 -14.43 1.85 11.67
N GLY A 660 -15.75 1.81 11.80
CA GLY A 660 -16.64 2.95 11.50
C GLY A 660 -16.91 3.19 10.01
N ASP A 661 -16.44 2.30 9.14
CA ASP A 661 -16.79 2.17 7.71
C ASP A 661 -17.95 1.14 7.63
N ARG A 662 -19.11 1.54 7.10
CA ARG A 662 -20.38 0.80 7.27
C ARG A 662 -20.82 0.09 5.99
N ASP A 663 -20.65 0.73 4.85
CA ASP A 663 -20.70 0.13 3.53
C ASP A 663 -19.57 -0.92 3.36
N PHE A 664 -18.41 -0.67 3.99
CA PHE A 664 -17.25 -1.53 4.03
C PHE A 664 -16.37 -1.55 2.76
N ASP A 665 -16.29 -0.50 1.94
CA ASP A 665 -15.34 -0.38 0.81
C ASP A 665 -13.96 0.20 1.17
N GLY A 666 -13.85 0.88 2.31
CA GLY A 666 -12.66 1.59 2.74
C GLY A 666 -12.50 3.00 2.16
N GLU A 667 -13.56 3.60 1.61
CA GLU A 667 -13.64 5.00 1.17
C GLU A 667 -14.32 5.89 2.23
N TYR A 668 -14.22 7.22 2.09
CA TYR A 668 -14.79 8.18 3.05
C TYR A 668 -15.91 9.00 2.38
N ASP A 669 -17.15 8.60 2.66
CA ASP A 669 -18.37 9.01 1.93
C ASP A 669 -18.91 10.41 2.27
N MET A 670 -18.04 11.40 2.47
CA MET A 670 -18.41 12.78 2.79
C MET A 670 -17.54 13.80 2.06
N GLU A 671 -17.94 14.10 0.82
CA GLU A 671 -17.28 14.98 -0.14
C GLU A 671 -17.80 16.44 -0.15
N ASP A 672 -19.00 16.69 0.40
CA ASP A 672 -19.61 18.03 0.59
C ASP A 672 -18.85 18.83 1.67
N ILE A 673 -17.63 19.28 1.33
CA ILE A 673 -16.61 19.84 2.26
C ILE A 673 -16.17 21.26 1.89
N TYR A 674 -16.30 21.69 0.63
CA TYR A 674 -15.84 22.97 0.10
C TYR A 674 -17.01 23.89 -0.29
N GLY A 675 -16.82 25.20 -0.10
CA GLY A 675 -17.81 26.20 -0.51
C GLY A 675 -19.04 26.29 0.42
N PRO A 676 -20.28 26.32 -0.12
CA PRO A 676 -21.51 26.54 0.65
C PRO A 676 -22.14 25.26 1.22
N ASN A 677 -21.57 24.08 0.96
CA ASN A 677 -22.01 22.77 1.44
C ASN A 677 -23.51 22.52 1.17
N ASP A 678 -23.92 22.80 -0.06
CA ASP A 678 -25.31 22.86 -0.51
C ASP A 678 -25.76 21.61 -1.29
N GLY A 679 -24.90 20.59 -1.39
CA GLY A 679 -25.18 19.34 -2.10
C GLY A 679 -24.96 19.42 -3.61
N ASN A 680 -24.24 20.42 -4.11
CA ASN A 680 -23.62 20.41 -5.44
C ASN A 680 -22.15 20.01 -5.33
N LEU A 681 -21.55 19.59 -6.46
CA LEU A 681 -20.14 19.22 -6.56
C LEU A 681 -19.30 20.46 -6.89
N GLN A 682 -18.42 20.86 -5.97
CA GLN A 682 -17.47 21.97 -6.10
C GLN A 682 -16.05 21.48 -6.50
N PRO A 683 -15.16 22.39 -6.93
CA PRO A 683 -13.76 22.07 -7.14
C PRO A 683 -13.06 21.48 -5.91
N GLY A 684 -12.47 20.30 -6.07
CA GLY A 684 -11.77 19.53 -5.05
C GLY A 684 -12.64 18.56 -4.24
N GLU A 685 -13.93 18.44 -4.54
CA GLU A 685 -14.86 17.55 -3.84
C GLU A 685 -14.98 16.16 -4.47
N ASP A 686 -14.66 15.97 -5.76
CA ASP A 686 -14.72 14.64 -6.41
C ASP A 686 -13.44 13.86 -6.03
N VAL A 687 -13.48 13.17 -4.88
CA VAL A 687 -12.30 12.49 -4.31
C VAL A 687 -12.11 11.12 -4.95
N ASN A 688 -13.20 10.39 -5.19
CA ASN A 688 -13.15 9.07 -5.82
C ASN A 688 -13.13 9.12 -7.38
N GLY A 689 -13.49 10.25 -7.99
CA GLY A 689 -13.49 10.47 -9.44
C GLY A 689 -14.70 9.88 -10.17
N ASP A 690 -15.81 9.61 -9.46
CA ASP A 690 -17.02 8.98 -10.01
C ASP A 690 -18.04 9.99 -10.57
N THR A 691 -17.79 11.29 -10.39
CA THR A 691 -18.62 12.45 -10.80
C THR A 691 -19.96 12.62 -10.04
N ILE A 692 -20.09 11.96 -8.89
CA ILE A 692 -21.19 12.08 -7.94
C ILE A 692 -20.62 12.69 -6.65
N LEU A 693 -21.46 13.39 -5.87
CA LEU A 693 -21.08 13.91 -4.56
C LEU A 693 -21.52 12.93 -3.47
N ASN A 694 -20.59 12.26 -2.79
CA ASN A 694 -20.88 11.41 -1.65
C ASN A 694 -21.20 12.25 -0.38
N VAL A 695 -22.31 11.92 0.31
CA VAL A 695 -22.86 12.76 1.41
C VAL A 695 -23.44 11.98 2.60
N ASP A 696 -22.88 10.82 2.98
CA ASP A 696 -23.34 10.07 4.17
C ASP A 696 -22.88 10.70 5.50
N ASN A 697 -23.59 11.76 5.87
CA ASN A 697 -23.46 12.46 7.14
C ASN A 697 -24.16 11.78 8.33
N GLN A 698 -24.77 10.61 8.13
CA GLN A 698 -25.44 9.85 9.18
C GLN A 698 -24.53 8.77 9.76
N TRP A 699 -23.74 8.11 8.90
CA TRP A 699 -23.05 6.86 9.24
C TRP A 699 -21.54 6.90 9.03
N GLU A 700 -21.03 7.60 8.00
CA GLU A 700 -19.60 7.52 7.59
C GLU A 700 -18.80 8.82 7.72
N GLY A 701 -19.45 9.97 7.84
CA GLY A 701 -18.79 11.21 8.29
C GLY A 701 -19.73 12.17 9.02
N SER A 702 -19.18 13.29 9.51
CA SER A 702 -20.02 14.41 9.95
C SER A 702 -20.21 15.40 8.80
N LYS A 703 -21.43 15.93 8.62
CA LYS A 703 -21.62 17.06 7.71
C LYS A 703 -20.79 18.27 8.17
N TYR A 704 -19.96 18.80 7.27
CA TYR A 704 -19.41 20.14 7.40
C TYR A 704 -20.56 21.12 7.20
N LEU A 705 -20.75 22.08 8.11
CA LEU A 705 -21.77 23.10 7.86
C LEU A 705 -21.23 24.23 7.00
N ALA A 706 -22.09 24.64 6.06
CA ALA A 706 -21.96 25.83 5.25
C ALA A 706 -21.36 26.99 6.05
N GLN A 707 -20.21 27.49 5.61
CA GLN A 707 -19.90 28.88 5.91
C GLN A 707 -21.01 29.74 5.29
N ALA A 708 -21.53 30.71 6.05
CA ALA A 708 -22.36 31.74 5.43
C ALA A 708 -21.58 32.31 4.22
N SER A 709 -22.23 32.42 3.07
CA SER A 709 -21.53 32.82 1.84
C SER A 709 -21.05 34.27 1.94
N TRP A 710 -19.74 34.45 2.17
CA TRP A 710 -19.07 35.74 2.10
C TRP A 710 -18.20 35.80 0.85
N LEU A 711 -18.85 36.14 -0.28
CA LEU A 711 -18.28 37.21 -1.08
C LEU A 711 -18.05 38.41 -0.13
N LEU A 712 -16.86 39.01 -0.21
CA LEU A 712 -16.32 40.12 0.58
C LEU A 712 -15.37 39.72 1.71
N ALA A 713 -14.26 40.46 1.74
CA ALA A 713 -13.07 40.27 2.55
C ALA A 713 -13.28 40.52 4.06
N ASP A 714 -12.32 40.01 4.83
CA ASP A 714 -11.87 40.55 6.13
C ASP A 714 -12.87 40.56 7.31
N ALA A 715 -13.71 39.52 7.46
CA ALA A 715 -14.48 39.30 8.69
C ALA A 715 -14.52 37.82 9.10
N PRO A 716 -14.01 37.43 10.29
CA PRO A 716 -14.25 36.11 10.84
C PRO A 716 -15.66 36.04 11.44
N LEU A 717 -16.50 35.16 10.88
CA LEU A 717 -17.75 34.77 11.52
C LEU A 717 -17.65 33.33 12.00
N PRO A 718 -17.98 33.04 13.27
CA PRO A 718 -17.82 31.71 13.84
C PRO A 718 -18.73 30.71 13.12
N ILE A 719 -18.20 29.53 12.83
CA ILE A 719 -18.94 28.40 12.26
C ILE A 719 -19.85 27.84 13.36
N THR A 720 -21.12 28.26 13.38
CA THR A 720 -21.95 28.10 14.58
C THR A 720 -22.51 26.70 14.83
N ASN A 721 -22.38 25.72 13.92
CA ASN A 721 -22.93 24.37 14.18
C ASN A 721 -22.36 23.19 13.33
N SER A 722 -21.09 23.23 12.87
CA SER A 722 -20.43 21.95 12.52
C SER A 722 -20.44 21.05 13.77
N ALA A 723 -20.56 19.73 13.62
CA ALA A 723 -20.46 18.85 14.77
C ALA A 723 -19.03 18.96 15.34
N THR A 724 -18.92 19.67 16.46
CA THR A 724 -17.66 19.91 17.16
C THR A 724 -17.62 19.12 18.46
N THR A 725 -16.42 18.93 18.97
CA THR A 725 -16.13 18.33 20.26
C THR A 725 -15.05 19.15 20.95
N TYR A 726 -14.92 19.05 22.26
CA TYR A 726 -13.79 19.63 22.97
C TYR A 726 -12.53 18.79 22.72
N THR A 727 -11.36 19.44 22.66
CA THR A 727 -10.09 18.74 22.38
C THR A 727 -9.76 17.68 23.45
N ASP A 728 -10.13 17.93 24.70
CA ASP A 728 -10.02 17.00 25.82
C ASP A 728 -11.03 15.84 25.76
N LEU A 729 -12.22 16.04 25.18
CA LEU A 729 -13.19 14.97 24.96
C LEU A 729 -12.77 14.08 23.78
N ALA A 730 -12.29 14.69 22.69
CA ALA A 730 -11.80 14.00 21.50
C ALA A 730 -10.67 13.02 21.84
N ALA A 731 -9.71 13.45 22.67
CA ALA A 731 -8.53 12.66 23.00
C ALA A 731 -8.82 11.36 23.79
N PHE A 732 -10.03 11.14 24.31
CA PHE A 732 -10.31 10.04 25.26
C PHE A 732 -11.29 8.98 24.74
N PHE A 733 -11.71 9.02 23.47
CA PHE A 733 -12.66 8.06 22.90
C PHE A 733 -12.34 7.75 21.44
N ASP A 734 -12.47 6.48 21.04
CA ASP A 734 -12.27 6.06 19.65
C ASP A 734 -13.28 6.75 18.72
N HIS A 735 -12.81 7.18 17.56
CA HIS A 735 -13.62 7.96 16.64
C HIS A 735 -14.85 7.18 16.17
N ARG A 736 -15.98 7.89 16.08
CA ARG A 736 -17.29 7.32 15.71
C ARG A 736 -17.29 6.78 14.29
N TYR A 737 -16.85 7.62 13.36
CA TYR A 737 -16.88 7.44 11.91
C TYR A 737 -15.58 6.83 11.37
N TYR A 738 -15.52 6.55 10.07
CA TYR A 738 -14.31 6.14 9.34
C TYR A 738 -13.28 7.27 9.23
N ARG A 739 -12.63 7.60 10.35
CA ARG A 739 -11.48 8.51 10.44
C ARG A 739 -10.32 7.77 11.09
N ARG A 740 -9.62 7.01 10.25
CA ARG A 740 -8.53 6.11 10.65
C ARG A 740 -7.22 6.53 10.01
N GLY A 741 -6.13 6.40 10.76
CA GLY A 741 -4.79 6.60 10.24
C GLY A 741 -3.80 5.59 10.80
N VAL A 742 -2.73 5.34 10.05
CA VAL A 742 -1.64 4.45 10.47
C VAL A 742 -0.39 5.30 10.64
N ARG A 743 0.28 5.25 11.79
CA ARG A 743 1.44 6.10 12.06
C ARG A 743 2.71 5.31 12.30
N LEU A 744 3.72 5.51 11.46
CA LEU A 744 5.06 4.97 11.67
C LEU A 744 5.78 5.80 12.73
N ILE A 745 6.22 5.16 13.81
CA ILE A 745 7.06 5.74 14.86
C ILE A 745 8.39 5.00 14.96
N ASN A 746 9.39 5.63 15.58
CA ASN A 746 10.71 5.03 15.86
C ASN A 746 11.42 4.46 14.61
N GLY A 747 11.22 5.09 13.45
CA GLY A 747 11.65 4.61 12.13
C GLY A 747 13.08 4.91 11.70
N THR A 748 13.94 5.45 12.57
CA THR A 748 15.30 5.93 12.19
C THR A 748 16.14 4.85 11.48
N ARG A 749 16.02 3.58 11.93
CA ARG A 749 16.68 2.42 11.34
C ARG A 749 15.66 1.31 11.09
N LEU A 750 15.45 0.98 9.82
CA LEU A 750 14.52 -0.05 9.36
C LEU A 750 15.15 -1.46 9.38
N PRO A 751 14.37 -2.55 9.33
CA PRO A 751 14.90 -3.89 9.06
C PRO A 751 15.36 -4.04 7.60
N GLY A 752 16.41 -4.85 7.39
CA GLY A 752 16.89 -5.20 6.04
C GLY A 752 18.40 -5.02 5.83
N ASN A 753 18.78 -4.89 4.56
CA ASN A 753 20.14 -4.70 4.06
C ASN A 753 20.10 -3.91 2.72
N SER A 754 21.15 -3.98 1.90
CA SER A 754 21.20 -3.24 0.62
C SER A 754 20.25 -3.74 -0.47
N THR A 755 19.64 -4.92 -0.33
CA THR A 755 18.72 -5.51 -1.32
C THR A 755 17.35 -5.90 -0.77
N THR A 756 17.18 -5.94 0.55
CA THR A 756 15.88 -6.15 1.23
C THR A 756 15.64 -5.03 2.23
N GLY A 757 14.39 -4.62 2.40
CA GLY A 757 14.05 -3.50 3.28
C GLY A 757 12.62 -3.59 3.82
N LEU A 758 12.01 -2.43 4.09
CA LEU A 758 10.64 -2.34 4.63
C LEU A 758 9.72 -1.56 3.69
N THR A 759 8.59 -2.20 3.35
CA THR A 759 7.41 -1.53 2.78
C THR A 759 6.32 -1.50 3.83
N LEU A 760 5.74 -0.32 4.09
CA LEU A 760 4.39 -0.21 4.64
C LEU A 760 3.42 0.04 3.48
N ALA A 761 2.30 -0.68 3.47
CA ALA A 761 1.16 -0.37 2.63
C ALA A 761 -0.11 -0.23 3.49
N SER A 762 -0.99 0.71 3.18
CA SER A 762 -2.28 0.86 3.86
C SER A 762 -3.31 1.48 2.93
N GLU A 763 -4.59 1.12 3.08
CA GLU A 763 -5.69 1.88 2.45
C GLU A 763 -6.06 3.14 3.24
N ASN A 764 -5.72 3.18 4.54
CA ASN A 764 -5.88 4.38 5.36
C ASN A 764 -4.70 5.35 5.15
N GLY A 765 -4.91 6.63 5.45
CA GLY A 765 -3.84 7.63 5.44
C GLY A 765 -2.69 7.28 6.39
N VAL A 766 -1.46 7.38 5.90
CA VAL A 766 -0.24 7.09 6.66
C VAL A 766 0.45 8.36 7.14
N TYR A 767 0.85 8.34 8.40
CA TYR A 767 1.63 9.36 9.08
C TYR A 767 3.03 8.82 9.39
N ILE A 768 4.06 9.64 9.27
CA ILE A 768 5.44 9.28 9.61
C ILE A 768 5.94 10.28 10.65
N LEU A 769 6.14 9.82 11.88
CA LEU A 769 6.59 10.67 12.97
C LEU A 769 8.11 10.70 13.06
N GLY A 770 8.68 11.86 12.73
CA GLY A 770 10.10 12.13 12.91
C GLY A 770 10.99 11.45 11.88
N ASN A 771 12.10 10.89 12.34
CA ASN A 771 13.11 10.29 11.48
C ASN A 771 12.67 8.90 10.96
N TYR A 772 12.66 8.74 9.63
CA TYR A 772 12.39 7.46 8.94
C TYR A 772 13.50 7.14 7.94
N ASN A 773 14.09 5.93 8.03
CA ASN A 773 15.24 5.47 7.24
C ASN A 773 16.45 6.44 7.21
N ALA A 774 16.63 7.23 8.27
CA ALA A 774 17.57 8.35 8.30
C ALA A 774 18.98 7.98 8.83
N THR A 775 19.33 6.69 8.86
CA THR A 775 20.65 6.25 9.36
C THR A 775 21.76 6.74 8.42
N GLY A 776 22.86 7.26 8.99
CA GLY A 776 23.97 7.86 8.24
C GLY A 776 23.72 9.27 7.68
N ILE A 777 22.50 9.80 7.78
CA ILE A 777 22.16 11.15 7.28
C ILE A 777 22.67 12.22 8.24
N ARG A 778 23.33 13.25 7.69
CA ARG A 778 23.77 14.43 8.45
C ARG A 778 22.62 15.43 8.54
N GLN A 779 22.39 15.95 9.74
CA GLN A 779 21.34 16.93 10.01
C GLN A 779 21.48 18.16 9.08
N VAL A 780 20.37 18.57 8.47
CA VAL A 780 20.29 19.85 7.75
C VAL A 780 20.44 21.00 8.74
N GLY A 781 21.17 22.04 8.36
CA GLY A 781 21.46 23.19 9.22
C GLY A 781 20.20 23.85 9.81
N ASN A 782 20.37 24.42 11.01
CA ASN A 782 19.34 25.08 11.83
C ASN A 782 18.37 25.95 10.98
N PRO A 783 17.04 25.89 11.19
CA PRO A 783 16.07 26.76 10.51
C PRO A 783 16.35 28.27 10.65
N LEU A 784 17.16 28.69 11.63
CA LEU A 784 17.60 30.08 11.82
C LEU A 784 19.02 30.38 11.28
N GLY A 785 19.55 29.51 10.42
CA GLY A 785 20.63 29.85 9.49
C GLY A 785 22.04 29.41 9.88
N VAL A 786 22.47 28.24 9.36
CA VAL A 786 23.65 28.14 8.45
C VAL A 786 23.28 27.07 7.41
N ALA A 787 23.62 27.31 6.14
CA ALA A 787 23.15 26.49 5.03
C ALA A 787 23.77 25.07 5.00
N GLY A 788 22.91 24.08 4.80
CA GLY A 788 23.23 22.79 4.22
C GLY A 788 22.07 22.38 3.31
N ASP A 789 22.38 21.80 2.15
CA ASP A 789 21.38 21.06 1.40
C ASP A 789 21.14 19.70 2.09
N PRO A 790 19.96 19.07 1.93
CA PRO A 790 19.81 17.67 2.28
C PRO A 790 20.85 16.84 1.51
N THR A 791 21.22 15.67 2.07
CA THR A 791 22.01 14.67 1.37
C THR A 791 21.49 14.48 -0.07
N PRO A 792 22.36 14.48 -1.10
CA PRO A 792 21.94 14.28 -2.50
C PRO A 792 21.26 12.93 -2.73
N ALA A 793 20.39 12.83 -3.74
CA ALA A 793 19.64 11.61 -4.04
C ALA A 793 20.54 10.39 -4.32
N GLU A 794 21.69 10.64 -4.93
CA GLU A 794 22.75 9.67 -5.25
C GLU A 794 23.47 9.10 -4.01
N ASP A 795 23.43 9.80 -2.87
CA ASP A 795 24.04 9.38 -1.61
C ASP A 795 23.07 8.58 -0.70
N PHE A 796 21.84 8.29 -1.17
CA PHE A 796 20.89 7.35 -0.56
C PHE A 796 20.85 5.98 -1.27
N LEU A 797 21.87 5.64 -2.07
CA LEU A 797 22.00 4.28 -2.60
C LEU A 797 22.11 3.30 -1.41
N PRO A 798 21.30 2.21 -1.35
CA PRO A 798 21.26 1.32 -0.20
C PRO A 798 22.63 0.76 0.22
N ASP A 799 23.22 1.37 1.25
CA ASP A 799 24.50 0.98 1.81
C ASP A 799 24.29 0.32 3.18
N ALA A 800 24.38 -1.02 3.16
CA ALA A 800 24.28 -1.84 4.36
C ALA A 800 25.38 -1.52 5.39
N SER A 801 26.52 -0.95 4.99
CA SER A 801 27.58 -0.54 5.92
C SER A 801 27.23 0.74 6.69
N ASN A 802 26.32 1.56 6.16
CA ASN A 802 25.77 2.76 6.80
C ASN A 802 24.35 2.56 7.35
N GLY A 803 23.81 1.33 7.30
CA GLY A 803 22.49 0.99 7.83
C GLY A 803 21.30 1.53 7.04
N GLN A 804 21.52 1.96 5.79
CA GLN A 804 20.47 2.38 4.87
C GLN A 804 19.93 1.18 4.08
N VAL A 805 18.61 1.07 3.98
CA VAL A 805 17.92 -0.03 3.29
C VAL A 805 16.87 0.51 2.32
N PRO A 806 16.40 -0.27 1.34
CA PRO A 806 15.22 0.08 0.55
C PRO A 806 14.02 0.36 1.45
N ALA A 807 13.27 1.43 1.17
CA ALA A 807 12.12 1.81 1.98
C ALA A 807 10.95 2.26 1.11
N SER A 808 9.74 1.89 1.50
CA SER A 808 8.51 2.28 0.84
C SER A 808 7.42 2.54 1.85
N VAL A 809 6.62 3.57 1.57
CA VAL A 809 5.34 3.82 2.21
C VAL A 809 4.36 4.09 1.07
N VAL A 810 3.31 3.27 0.99
CA VAL A 810 2.28 3.37 -0.06
C VAL A 810 0.93 3.45 0.64
N ALA A 811 0.23 4.56 0.46
CA ALA A 811 -1.05 4.80 1.09
C ALA A 811 -1.89 5.74 0.23
N ASP A 812 -3.16 5.88 0.60
CA ASP A 812 -4.08 6.87 0.05
C ASP A 812 -3.50 8.29 0.20
N ALA A 813 -3.18 8.67 1.44
CA ALA A 813 -2.39 9.86 1.76
C ALA A 813 -1.13 9.51 2.56
N VAL A 814 -0.02 10.23 2.34
CA VAL A 814 1.21 10.11 3.14
C VAL A 814 1.61 11.47 3.73
N THR A 815 1.81 11.50 5.04
CA THR A 815 2.03 12.73 5.81
C THR A 815 3.26 12.62 6.69
N ILE A 816 4.15 13.61 6.67
CA ILE A 816 5.39 13.60 7.46
C ILE A 816 5.27 14.60 8.61
N LEU A 817 5.30 14.09 9.84
CA LEU A 817 5.22 14.85 11.09
C LEU A 817 6.63 15.10 11.62
N SER A 818 6.90 16.31 12.12
CA SER A 818 8.23 16.65 12.62
C SER A 818 8.60 15.90 13.91
N ASN A 819 9.89 15.79 14.23
CA ASN A 819 10.36 15.27 15.54
C ASN A 819 9.83 16.06 16.76
N ALA A 820 9.25 17.26 16.56
CA ALA A 820 8.67 18.10 17.61
C ALA A 820 7.12 18.07 17.63
N TRP A 821 6.50 17.21 16.81
CA TRP A 821 5.05 17.01 16.80
C TRP A 821 4.55 16.48 18.15
N ASN A 822 3.32 16.85 18.51
CA ASN A 822 2.65 16.42 19.74
C ASN A 822 1.15 16.35 19.45
N ASP A 823 0.52 15.21 19.74
CA ASP A 823 -0.88 14.94 19.39
C ASP A 823 -1.89 15.85 20.10
N GLY A 824 -1.49 16.48 21.22
CA GLY A 824 -2.29 17.43 21.98
C GLY A 824 -1.95 18.91 21.74
N LYS A 825 -1.33 19.26 20.60
CA LYS A 825 -0.99 20.64 20.21
C LYS A 825 -1.39 20.97 18.78
#